data_AF-A0A6H0IXI8-F1
#
_entry.id   AF-A0A6H0IXI8-F1
#
_cell.length_a   1.000
_cell.length_b   1.000
_cell.length_c   1.000
_cell.angle_alpha   90.00
_cell.angle_beta   90.00
_cell.angle_gamma   90.00
#
_symmetry.space_group_name_H-M   'P 1'
#
loop_
_entity.id
_entity.type
_entity.pdbx_description
1 polymer ?
#
loop_
_entity_poly.entity_id
_entity_poly.type
_entity_poly.pdbx_seq_one_letter_code
_entity_poly.pdbx_strand_id
1 'polypeptide(L)'
;MSTISSLGVGSGLDIRGIVDDLVQAERAPQENRLNRQEERLETELSAMGQVESALGQFREAVQAAQGGFETIAADSTSDAVSVSAGDDAEPGSVELDVQQLARGQSLAVGPEGVERDEQLGGGSLTFRFGEVTPGEEGGVEDFTPSDSRGTVSINIDPAESSLEEIRDAVNAADGGVRASIVNDGTQDRLVFNSTDTGADSGFVVDVDADDAGGQLEALAFNEDNAASALLNRSAQDAELSVDGLAITRSSNELDDILPGTSITLDGTTDGPATVSVSEDSSGAAEGVQAFVEGFNELQTQINELTRFDPETEESGPLNGDPLLRGLTSQLRNELTQPLDELEGRAVRSLADVGILTTREGTLELDEARLEDALQEDPRAVEALFSQSTGLVEGDGFSLRSASGSAEPGRFDVEVTEAATRGSLENLTTGEFPFDPDDADSSFRVIVDGERTELLDLPGGEINSADELAAELARTINGAEAVRSGGLGVEVEALEDGSLRIRSNSFGEESTIAFEDVGADLRDRLSLDDATSTAGSDVQGTIGGVEATGEGLQLTAFDGPAAGLSLDTQPDAFGELGTLAFSRGSLAGVDRVLDRFLGADGVIGSQTDSLNNRLERVAQGRERLDDRMEQVEARYNQQFGRLDGLVSELQQTGEFLEQQLAGLNQQ
;
A
#
# COMPACT_ATOMS: atom_id res chain seq x y z
N MET A 1 -0.32 73.48 -37.69
CA MET A 1 -1.33 73.36 -38.76
C MET A 1 -0.98 74.31 -39.89
N SER A 2 -0.22 73.83 -40.89
CA SER A 2 -0.12 74.46 -42.21
C SER A 2 0.16 73.36 -43.22
N THR A 3 -0.90 73.01 -43.96
CA THR A 3 -0.98 72.32 -45.25
C THR A 3 0.02 71.18 -45.51
N ILE A 4 -0.41 69.94 -45.20
CA ILE A 4 0.02 68.74 -45.90
C ILE A 4 -0.51 68.87 -47.33
N SER A 5 0.30 69.42 -48.24
CA SER A 5 0.08 69.27 -49.67
C SER A 5 0.23 67.78 -49.98
N SER A 6 -0.78 67.19 -50.61
CA SER A 6 -0.87 65.76 -50.89
C SER A 6 0.40 65.26 -51.60
N LEU A 7 1.18 64.42 -50.89
CA LEU A 7 2.32 63.67 -51.44
C LEU A 7 1.90 62.98 -52.76
N GLY A 8 2.61 63.26 -53.85
CA GLY A 8 2.39 62.62 -55.16
C GLY A 8 1.51 63.39 -56.15
N VAL A 9 0.96 64.55 -55.79
CA VAL A 9 0.11 65.35 -56.71
C VAL A 9 0.93 66.29 -57.61
N GLY A 10 2.20 66.55 -57.25
CA GLY A 10 3.06 67.49 -57.96
C GLY A 10 3.79 66.93 -59.19
N SER A 11 4.21 65.66 -59.18
CA SER A 11 5.06 65.06 -60.24
C SER A 11 4.45 63.86 -60.98
N GLY A 12 3.36 63.27 -60.47
CA GLY A 12 2.75 62.05 -61.01
C GLY A 12 3.46 60.75 -60.62
N LEU A 13 4.45 60.78 -59.72
CA LEU A 13 5.18 59.62 -59.21
C LEU A 13 4.47 58.99 -58.01
N ASP A 14 4.38 57.65 -57.97
CA ASP A 14 3.90 56.92 -56.79
C ASP A 14 4.99 56.81 -55.71
N ILE A 15 5.13 57.89 -54.95
CA ILE A 15 6.13 58.01 -53.89
C ILE A 15 5.85 57.02 -52.75
N ARG A 16 4.58 56.71 -52.47
CA ARG A 16 4.24 55.75 -51.40
C ARG A 16 4.73 54.36 -51.78
N GLY A 17 4.41 53.89 -52.99
CA GLY A 17 4.88 52.60 -53.48
C GLY A 17 6.41 52.48 -53.49
N ILE A 18 7.12 53.52 -53.94
CA ILE A 18 8.60 53.52 -53.97
C ILE A 18 9.20 53.48 -52.56
N VAL A 19 8.63 54.22 -51.61
CA VAL A 19 9.10 54.21 -50.22
C VAL A 19 8.86 52.84 -49.59
N ASP A 20 7.67 52.26 -49.79
CA ASP A 20 7.31 50.94 -49.27
C ASP A 20 8.27 49.85 -49.81
N ASP A 21 8.54 49.84 -51.12
CA ASP A 21 9.47 48.89 -51.75
C ASP A 21 10.89 49.01 -51.18
N LEU A 22 11.36 50.23 -50.92
CA LEU A 22 12.71 50.48 -50.38
C LEU A 22 12.81 50.08 -48.91
N VAL A 23 11.77 50.33 -48.11
CA VAL A 23 11.71 49.87 -46.71
C VAL A 23 11.68 48.34 -46.67
N GLN A 24 10.88 47.71 -47.52
CA GLN A 24 10.79 46.25 -47.60
C GLN A 24 12.13 45.62 -48.02
N ALA A 25 12.83 46.20 -49.00
CA ALA A 25 14.14 45.72 -49.44
C ALA A 25 15.21 45.82 -48.33
N GLU A 26 15.18 46.86 -47.50
CA GLU A 26 16.07 47.02 -46.34
C GLU A 26 15.69 46.08 -45.18
N ARG A 27 14.38 45.83 -44.98
CA ARG A 27 13.83 44.95 -43.93
C ARG A 27 14.12 43.47 -44.19
N ALA A 28 13.91 43.03 -45.42
CA ALA A 28 13.94 41.63 -45.84
C ALA A 28 15.12 40.79 -45.31
N PRO A 29 16.40 41.22 -45.38
CA PRO A 29 17.51 40.38 -44.92
C PRO A 29 17.52 40.15 -43.40
N GLN A 30 17.12 41.15 -42.60
CA GLN A 30 17.09 41.02 -41.14
C GLN A 30 15.87 40.21 -40.70
N GLU A 31 14.72 40.46 -41.30
CA GLU A 31 13.49 39.69 -41.07
C GLU A 31 13.68 38.23 -41.42
N ASN A 32 14.21 37.91 -42.61
CA ASN A 32 14.49 36.52 -43.00
C ASN A 32 15.46 35.80 -42.05
N ARG A 33 16.38 36.51 -41.40
CA ARG A 33 17.28 35.93 -40.41
C ARG A 33 16.54 35.65 -39.10
N LEU A 34 15.67 36.55 -38.65
CA LEU A 34 14.85 36.35 -37.46
C LEU A 34 13.83 35.23 -37.67
N ASN A 35 13.13 35.20 -38.81
CA ASN A 35 12.22 34.11 -39.21
C ASN A 35 12.92 32.75 -39.10
N ARG A 36 14.10 32.60 -39.72
CA ARG A 36 14.89 31.36 -39.65
C ARG A 36 15.37 30.99 -38.26
N GLN A 37 15.57 31.97 -37.37
CA GLN A 37 15.95 31.71 -35.98
C GLN A 37 14.74 31.25 -35.17
N GLU A 38 13.60 31.92 -35.35
CA GLU A 38 12.33 31.56 -34.72
C GLU A 38 11.90 30.15 -35.13
N GLU A 39 11.78 29.88 -36.42
CA GLU A 39 11.43 28.56 -36.95
C GLU A 39 12.31 27.45 -36.38
N ARG A 40 13.63 27.69 -36.29
CA ARG A 40 14.55 26.72 -35.69
C ARG A 40 14.29 26.51 -34.21
N LEU A 41 14.13 27.58 -33.44
CA LEU A 41 13.92 27.50 -31.99
C LEU A 41 12.57 26.87 -31.66
N GLU A 42 11.52 27.18 -32.42
CA GLU A 42 10.20 26.54 -32.29
C GLU A 42 10.28 25.05 -32.61
N THR A 43 11.03 24.67 -33.65
CA THR A 43 11.25 23.26 -33.99
C THR A 43 12.05 22.53 -32.89
N GLU A 44 13.12 23.14 -32.37
CA GLU A 44 13.90 22.61 -31.24
C GLU A 44 13.03 22.46 -29.99
N LEU A 45 12.17 23.44 -29.70
CA LEU A 45 11.24 23.43 -28.57
C LEU A 45 10.21 22.31 -28.70
N SER A 46 9.61 22.15 -29.88
CA SER A 46 8.67 21.07 -30.15
C SER A 46 9.33 19.70 -30.05
N ALA A 47 10.55 19.56 -30.57
CA ALA A 47 11.31 18.33 -30.46
C ALA A 47 11.67 18.00 -29.01
N MET A 48 12.01 19.02 -28.19
CA MET A 48 12.26 18.82 -26.76
C MET A 48 11.01 18.35 -26.01
N GLY A 49 9.84 18.90 -26.34
CA GLY A 49 8.56 18.42 -25.80
C GLY A 49 8.23 16.98 -26.20
N GLN A 50 8.63 16.55 -27.41
CA GLN A 50 8.52 15.14 -27.81
C GLN A 50 9.43 14.23 -26.98
N VAL A 51 10.68 14.66 -26.74
CA VAL A 51 11.61 13.92 -25.85
C VAL A 51 11.06 13.84 -24.43
N GLU A 52 10.52 14.93 -23.89
CA GLU A 52 9.91 14.97 -22.56
C GLU A 52 8.76 13.96 -22.44
N SER A 53 7.86 13.97 -23.43
CA SER A 53 6.75 13.02 -23.54
C SER A 53 7.24 11.57 -23.62
N ALA A 54 8.24 11.29 -24.46
CA ALA A 54 8.81 9.95 -24.62
C ALA A 54 9.47 9.43 -23.34
N LEU A 55 10.19 10.31 -22.63
CA LEU A 55 10.81 9.96 -21.34
C LEU A 55 9.75 9.74 -20.26
N GLY A 56 8.64 10.50 -20.27
CA GLY A 56 7.52 10.29 -19.37
C GLY A 56 6.88 8.91 -19.56
N GLN A 57 6.59 8.54 -20.82
CA GLN A 57 6.07 7.21 -21.17
C GLN A 57 7.03 6.10 -20.77
N PHE A 58 8.34 6.30 -20.98
CA PHE A 58 9.33 5.32 -20.55
C PHE A 58 9.42 5.20 -19.02
N ARG A 59 9.26 6.30 -18.27
CA ARG A 59 9.14 6.22 -16.79
C ARG A 59 7.96 5.36 -16.38
N GLU A 60 6.80 5.53 -17.01
CA GLU A 60 5.62 4.71 -16.73
C GLU A 60 5.91 3.23 -16.99
N ALA A 61 6.61 2.89 -18.08
CA ALA A 61 7.03 1.51 -18.37
C ALA A 61 8.02 0.94 -17.32
N VAL A 62 8.94 1.77 -16.82
CA VAL A 62 9.87 1.39 -15.73
C VAL A 62 9.11 1.11 -14.43
N GLN A 63 8.12 1.94 -14.09
CA GLN A 63 7.29 1.77 -12.89
C GLN A 63 6.39 0.53 -12.99
N ALA A 64 5.80 0.28 -14.16
CA ALA A 64 5.03 -0.93 -14.41
C ALA A 64 5.88 -2.20 -14.27
N ALA A 65 7.12 -2.17 -14.78
CA ALA A 65 8.06 -3.28 -14.64
C ALA A 65 8.48 -3.50 -13.18
N GLN A 66 8.63 -2.44 -12.39
CA GLN A 66 8.92 -2.52 -10.94
C GLN A 66 7.80 -3.21 -10.16
N GLY A 67 6.54 -2.83 -10.40
CA GLY A 67 5.39 -3.40 -9.69
C GLY A 67 5.04 -4.84 -10.09
N GLY A 68 5.51 -5.31 -11.26
CA GLY A 68 5.24 -6.67 -11.73
C GLY A 68 5.88 -7.79 -10.91
N PHE A 69 6.83 -7.47 -10.03
CA PHE A 69 7.53 -8.43 -9.17
C PHE A 69 6.93 -8.55 -7.75
N GLU A 70 5.90 -7.76 -7.42
CA GLU A 70 5.31 -7.68 -6.08
C GLU A 70 4.22 -8.74 -5.81
N THR A 71 4.11 -9.81 -6.61
CA THR A 71 3.00 -10.77 -6.51
C THR A 71 3.42 -12.12 -5.95
N ILE A 72 2.95 -12.42 -4.75
CA ILE A 72 2.89 -13.79 -4.23
C ILE A 72 1.55 -14.39 -4.64
N ALA A 73 1.58 -15.52 -5.34
CA ALA A 73 0.38 -16.31 -5.62
C ALA A 73 0.13 -17.29 -4.48
N ALA A 74 -1.14 -17.42 -4.12
CA ALA A 74 -1.61 -18.53 -3.32
C ALA A 74 -2.60 -19.35 -4.16
N ASP A 75 -2.38 -20.65 -4.18
CA ASP A 75 -3.15 -21.61 -4.96
C ASP A 75 -3.60 -22.77 -4.08
N SER A 76 -4.72 -23.38 -4.47
CA SER A 76 -5.25 -24.60 -3.89
C SER A 76 -5.60 -25.58 -4.99
N THR A 77 -5.30 -26.86 -4.80
CA THR A 77 -5.71 -27.90 -5.75
C THR A 77 -7.21 -28.25 -5.68
N SER A 78 -7.97 -27.63 -4.78
CA SER A 78 -9.40 -27.89 -4.56
C SER A 78 -10.20 -26.60 -4.44
N ASP A 79 -11.32 -26.52 -5.18
CA ASP A 79 -12.28 -25.40 -5.09
C ASP A 79 -12.97 -25.29 -3.70
N ALA A 80 -12.80 -26.30 -2.84
CA ALA A 80 -13.35 -26.31 -1.47
C ALA A 80 -12.50 -25.51 -0.48
N VAL A 81 -11.29 -25.08 -0.87
CA VAL A 81 -10.37 -24.31 -0.04
C VAL A 81 -9.86 -23.14 -0.87
N SER A 82 -10.20 -21.92 -0.46
CA SER A 82 -9.65 -20.69 -1.04
C SER A 82 -8.51 -20.17 -0.17
N VAL A 83 -7.52 -19.53 -0.82
CA VAL A 83 -6.32 -19.05 -0.14
C VAL A 83 -5.97 -17.69 -0.69
N SER A 84 -5.64 -16.76 0.20
CA SER A 84 -5.02 -15.49 -0.15
C SER A 84 -3.68 -15.34 0.57
N ALA A 85 -2.71 -14.73 -0.11
CA ALA A 85 -1.42 -14.35 0.44
C ALA A 85 -1.41 -12.85 0.69
N GLY A 86 -0.92 -12.44 1.86
CA GLY A 86 -0.49 -11.08 2.16
C GLY A 86 0.91 -10.78 1.62
N ASP A 87 1.35 -9.53 1.77
CA ASP A 87 2.67 -9.07 1.28
C ASP A 87 3.85 -9.72 2.02
N ASP A 88 3.59 -10.24 3.22
CA ASP A 88 4.51 -10.95 4.13
C ASP A 88 4.45 -12.48 3.99
N ALA A 89 3.66 -13.01 3.06
CA ALA A 89 3.53 -14.44 2.85
C ALA A 89 4.87 -15.07 2.43
N GLU A 90 5.21 -16.21 3.01
CA GLU A 90 6.43 -16.94 2.65
C GLU A 90 6.10 -18.11 1.69
N PRO A 91 6.91 -18.36 0.65
CA PRO A 91 6.71 -19.52 -0.22
C PRO A 91 6.72 -20.83 0.57
N GLY A 92 5.71 -21.66 0.35
CA GLY A 92 5.51 -22.88 1.11
C GLY A 92 4.33 -23.70 0.59
N SER A 93 4.21 -24.95 1.02
CA SER A 93 3.08 -25.79 0.65
C SER A 93 2.70 -26.72 1.79
N VAL A 94 1.41 -26.99 1.91
CA VAL A 94 0.83 -27.84 2.96
C VAL A 94 -0.29 -28.70 2.38
N GLU A 95 -0.43 -29.94 2.86
CA GLU A 95 -1.58 -30.78 2.54
C GLU A 95 -2.70 -30.55 3.54
N LEU A 96 -3.89 -30.21 3.02
CA LEU A 96 -5.08 -29.83 3.78
C LEU A 96 -6.23 -30.79 3.42
N ASP A 97 -6.75 -31.52 4.39
CA ASP A 97 -7.91 -32.40 4.22
C ASP A 97 -9.05 -31.94 5.15
N VAL A 98 -10.10 -31.38 4.56
CA VAL A 98 -11.25 -30.80 5.26
C VAL A 98 -12.37 -31.82 5.33
N GLN A 99 -12.60 -32.36 6.53
CA GLN A 99 -13.63 -33.38 6.79
C GLN A 99 -14.96 -32.75 7.19
N GLN A 100 -14.91 -31.60 7.88
CA GLN A 100 -16.08 -30.90 8.39
C GLN A 100 -15.81 -29.39 8.44
N LEU A 101 -16.84 -28.59 8.15
CA LEU A 101 -16.79 -27.12 8.28
C LEU A 101 -17.33 -26.68 9.64
N ALA A 102 -16.79 -25.56 10.14
CA ALA A 102 -17.33 -24.86 11.29
C ALA A 102 -18.68 -24.26 10.92
N ARG A 103 -19.67 -24.39 11.80
CA ARG A 103 -21.03 -23.85 11.56
C ARG A 103 -21.58 -23.27 12.84
N GLY A 104 -22.33 -22.17 12.70
CA GLY A 104 -23.10 -21.58 13.80
C GLY A 104 -24.47 -22.25 13.95
N GLN A 105 -24.98 -22.24 15.19
CA GLN A 105 -26.30 -22.77 15.51
C GLN A 105 -27.42 -21.98 14.80
N SER A 106 -28.46 -22.70 14.36
CA SER A 106 -29.71 -22.12 13.87
C SER A 106 -30.89 -22.75 14.61
N LEU A 107 -31.66 -21.91 15.30
CA LEU A 107 -32.76 -22.29 16.16
C LEU A 107 -34.03 -21.58 15.71
N ALA A 108 -35.08 -22.33 15.41
CA ALA A 108 -36.41 -21.77 15.16
C ALA A 108 -37.31 -21.94 16.39
N VAL A 109 -37.80 -20.84 16.94
CA VAL A 109 -38.71 -20.82 18.08
C VAL A 109 -40.02 -20.13 17.72
N GLY A 110 -41.08 -20.46 18.43
CA GLY A 110 -42.33 -19.72 18.32
C GLY A 110 -43.54 -20.52 18.81
N PRO A 111 -44.45 -19.90 19.58
CA PRO A 111 -45.70 -20.53 19.99
C PRO A 111 -46.56 -20.91 18.78
N GLU A 112 -47.23 -22.06 18.84
CA GLU A 112 -48.16 -22.49 17.79
C GLU A 112 -49.37 -21.54 17.70
N GLY A 113 -49.65 -21.03 16.50
CA GLY A 113 -50.88 -20.29 16.20
C GLY A 113 -50.91 -18.81 16.60
N VAL A 114 -49.76 -18.19 16.88
CA VAL A 114 -49.63 -16.75 17.16
C VAL A 114 -49.49 -15.94 15.87
N GLU A 115 -50.20 -14.82 15.78
CA GLU A 115 -50.10 -13.88 14.64
C GLU A 115 -48.89 -12.94 14.79
N ARG A 116 -48.40 -12.40 13.66
CA ARG A 116 -47.14 -11.62 13.62
C ARG A 116 -47.14 -10.36 14.48
N ASP A 117 -48.31 -9.74 14.61
CA ASP A 117 -48.59 -8.52 15.36
C ASP A 117 -49.21 -8.76 16.74
N GLU A 118 -49.32 -10.03 17.16
CA GLU A 118 -49.80 -10.39 18.49
C GLU A 118 -48.70 -10.16 19.53
N GLN A 119 -49.05 -9.49 20.64
CA GLN A 119 -48.13 -9.20 21.73
C GLN A 119 -47.92 -10.46 22.58
N LEU A 120 -46.67 -10.91 22.69
CA LEU A 120 -46.30 -12.13 23.40
C LEU A 120 -46.16 -11.96 24.93
N GLY A 121 -46.09 -10.71 25.41
CA GLY A 121 -45.87 -10.35 26.82
C GLY A 121 -44.47 -9.81 27.08
N GLY A 122 -44.28 -9.19 28.25
CA GLY A 122 -42.99 -8.64 28.69
C GLY A 122 -42.13 -9.66 29.43
N GLY A 123 -40.83 -9.38 29.54
CA GLY A 123 -39.88 -10.23 30.24
C GLY A 123 -38.45 -10.06 29.75
N SER A 124 -37.56 -11.01 30.06
CA SER A 124 -36.17 -11.01 29.59
C SER A 124 -35.84 -12.29 28.81
N LEU A 125 -35.17 -12.14 27.67
CA LEU A 125 -34.56 -13.23 26.91
C LEU A 125 -33.05 -13.23 27.18
N THR A 126 -32.53 -14.30 27.75
CA THR A 126 -31.10 -14.46 28.02
C THR A 126 -30.52 -15.56 27.12
N PHE A 127 -29.57 -15.18 26.28
CA PHE A 127 -28.77 -16.09 25.48
C PHE A 127 -27.52 -16.48 26.26
N ARG A 128 -27.37 -17.77 26.57
CA ARG A 128 -26.10 -18.32 27.10
C ARG A 128 -25.39 -19.07 25.98
N PHE A 129 -24.13 -18.75 25.72
CA PHE A 129 -23.33 -19.40 24.69
C PHE A 129 -22.49 -20.55 25.25
N GLY A 130 -22.34 -21.60 24.46
CA GLY A 130 -21.67 -22.84 24.87
C GLY A 130 -22.01 -24.02 24.00
N GLU A 131 -21.42 -25.16 24.32
CA GLU A 131 -21.67 -26.42 23.62
C GLU A 131 -23.04 -26.98 24.04
N VAL A 132 -23.94 -27.12 23.06
CA VAL A 132 -25.29 -27.64 23.25
C VAL A 132 -25.33 -29.10 22.79
N THR A 133 -25.58 -30.03 23.71
CA THR A 133 -25.84 -31.42 23.36
C THR A 133 -27.33 -31.63 23.10
N PRO A 134 -27.76 -31.91 21.85
CA PRO A 134 -29.17 -32.09 21.53
C PRO A 134 -29.69 -33.45 22.01
N GLY A 135 -30.83 -33.45 22.72
CA GLY A 135 -31.52 -34.67 23.16
C GLY A 135 -32.37 -35.33 22.07
N GLU A 136 -32.81 -36.58 22.32
CA GLU A 136 -33.54 -37.43 21.34
C GLU A 136 -34.85 -36.84 20.78
N GLU A 137 -35.44 -35.83 21.44
CA GLU A 137 -36.68 -35.15 21.02
C GLU A 137 -36.46 -33.67 20.61
N GLY A 138 -35.21 -33.22 20.42
CA GLY A 138 -34.89 -31.86 19.95
C GLY A 138 -34.78 -30.79 21.04
N GLY A 139 -34.78 -31.20 22.31
CA GLY A 139 -34.43 -30.35 23.45
C GLY A 139 -32.94 -30.36 23.79
N VAL A 140 -32.56 -29.66 24.85
CA VAL A 140 -31.17 -29.63 25.36
C VAL A 140 -31.01 -30.77 26.36
N GLU A 141 -30.13 -31.74 26.07
CA GLU A 141 -29.79 -32.83 27.01
C GLU A 141 -28.73 -32.37 28.02
N ASP A 142 -27.74 -31.62 27.53
CA ASP A 142 -26.66 -31.05 28.33
C ASP A 142 -26.19 -29.74 27.70
N PHE A 143 -25.72 -28.81 28.54
CA PHE A 143 -25.17 -27.53 28.12
C PHE A 143 -23.89 -27.23 28.89
N THR A 144 -22.79 -27.09 28.17
CA THR A 144 -21.51 -26.65 28.74
C THR A 144 -21.28 -25.19 28.35
N PRO A 145 -21.29 -24.23 29.29
CA PRO A 145 -21.01 -22.82 29.00
C PRO A 145 -19.65 -22.65 28.33
N SER A 146 -19.53 -21.72 27.37
CA SER A 146 -18.26 -21.41 26.74
C SER A 146 -17.35 -20.60 27.68
N ASP A 147 -16.08 -20.97 27.74
CA ASP A 147 -15.04 -20.20 28.44
C ASP A 147 -14.66 -18.90 27.71
N SER A 148 -15.10 -18.74 26.45
CA SER A 148 -14.74 -17.61 25.59
C SER A 148 -15.89 -16.62 25.37
N ARG A 149 -17.14 -16.96 25.74
CA ARG A 149 -18.33 -16.13 25.49
C ARG A 149 -19.24 -15.99 26.71
N GLY A 150 -19.56 -14.75 27.08
CA GLY A 150 -20.50 -14.43 28.15
C GLY A 150 -21.98 -14.51 27.75
N THR A 151 -22.88 -14.19 28.67
CA THR A 151 -24.34 -14.21 28.46
C THR A 151 -24.88 -12.88 27.95
N VAL A 152 -25.92 -12.90 27.12
CA VAL A 152 -26.60 -11.70 26.61
C VAL A 152 -28.06 -11.69 27.02
N SER A 153 -28.44 -10.74 27.87
CA SER A 153 -29.82 -10.55 28.31
C SER A 153 -30.48 -9.36 27.60
N ILE A 154 -31.65 -9.60 27.02
CA ILE A 154 -32.44 -8.62 26.27
C ILE A 154 -33.79 -8.48 26.95
N ASN A 155 -34.09 -7.26 27.40
CA ASN A 155 -35.37 -6.94 28.01
C ASN A 155 -36.43 -6.65 26.93
N ILE A 156 -37.58 -7.30 27.03
CA ILE A 156 -38.72 -7.14 26.13
C ILE A 156 -39.81 -6.35 26.86
N ASP A 157 -40.15 -5.17 26.34
CA ASP A 157 -41.25 -4.37 26.87
C ASP A 157 -42.59 -5.05 26.53
N PRO A 158 -43.52 -5.23 27.48
CA PRO A 158 -44.84 -5.82 27.18
C PRO A 158 -45.61 -5.06 26.11
N ALA A 159 -45.36 -3.76 25.91
CA ALA A 159 -45.97 -2.95 24.87
C ALA A 159 -45.29 -3.09 23.49
N GLU A 160 -44.11 -3.72 23.42
CA GLU A 160 -43.30 -3.93 22.20
C GLU A 160 -42.81 -5.39 22.14
N SER A 161 -43.75 -6.34 22.19
CA SER A 161 -43.49 -7.79 22.29
C SER A 161 -44.02 -8.62 21.11
N SER A 162 -44.29 -8.00 19.96
CA SER A 162 -44.60 -8.73 18.73
C SER A 162 -43.35 -9.45 18.17
N LEU A 163 -43.54 -10.41 17.26
CA LEU A 163 -42.41 -11.13 16.65
C LEU A 163 -41.45 -10.17 15.91
N GLU A 164 -41.97 -9.09 15.33
CA GLU A 164 -41.15 -8.08 14.64
C GLU A 164 -40.32 -7.25 15.61
N GLU A 165 -40.91 -6.87 16.74
CA GLU A 165 -40.23 -6.09 17.77
C GLU A 165 -39.18 -6.92 18.50
N ILE A 166 -39.46 -8.19 18.80
CA ILE A 166 -38.46 -9.10 19.40
C ILE A 166 -37.29 -9.33 18.43
N ARG A 167 -37.56 -9.52 17.13
CA ARG A 167 -36.51 -9.60 16.11
C ARG A 167 -35.62 -8.36 16.15
N ASP A 168 -36.24 -7.19 16.16
CA ASP A 168 -35.53 -5.91 16.11
C ASP A 168 -34.75 -5.67 17.42
N ALA A 169 -35.29 -6.04 18.58
CA ALA A 169 -34.61 -5.98 19.87
C ALA A 169 -33.37 -6.90 19.91
N VAL A 170 -33.50 -8.14 19.43
CA VAL A 170 -32.37 -9.09 19.38
C VAL A 170 -31.29 -8.60 18.42
N ASN A 171 -31.67 -8.13 17.22
CA ASN A 171 -30.71 -7.60 16.25
C ASN A 171 -30.06 -6.27 16.70
N ALA A 172 -30.76 -5.46 17.51
CA ALA A 172 -30.22 -4.21 18.06
C ALA A 172 -29.26 -4.44 19.23
N ALA A 173 -29.37 -5.58 19.94
CA ALA A 173 -28.48 -5.92 21.03
C ALA A 173 -27.06 -6.33 20.58
N ASP A 174 -26.90 -6.72 19.31
CA ASP A 174 -25.62 -7.12 18.66
C ASP A 174 -24.79 -8.11 19.51
N GLY A 175 -25.48 -9.03 20.17
CA GLY A 175 -24.89 -9.94 21.17
C GLY A 175 -24.45 -11.29 20.63
N GLY A 176 -24.11 -11.41 19.35
CA GLY A 176 -23.68 -12.68 18.74
C GLY A 176 -24.82 -13.57 18.19
N VAL A 177 -26.06 -13.09 18.21
CA VAL A 177 -27.23 -13.77 17.61
C VAL A 177 -27.97 -12.80 16.69
N ARG A 178 -28.37 -13.27 15.51
CA ARG A 178 -29.28 -12.58 14.59
C ARG A 178 -30.63 -13.26 14.53
N ALA A 179 -31.68 -12.47 14.69
CA ALA A 179 -33.06 -12.90 14.58
C ALA A 179 -33.64 -12.59 13.19
N SER A 180 -34.46 -13.51 12.69
CA SER A 180 -35.27 -13.32 11.48
C SER A 180 -36.64 -13.98 11.66
N ILE A 181 -37.62 -13.62 10.84
CA ILE A 181 -38.95 -14.24 10.88
C ILE A 181 -39.13 -15.05 9.61
N VAL A 182 -39.37 -16.35 9.76
CA VAL A 182 -39.57 -17.29 8.65
C VAL A 182 -40.96 -17.90 8.76
N ASN A 183 -41.71 -17.87 7.67
CA ASN A 183 -42.97 -18.58 7.57
C ASN A 183 -42.70 -20.02 7.09
N ASP A 184 -43.04 -21.01 7.89
CA ASP A 184 -42.82 -22.44 7.56
C ASP A 184 -43.91 -23.03 6.61
N GLY A 185 -44.82 -22.18 6.13
CA GLY A 185 -46.00 -22.55 5.34
C GLY A 185 -47.27 -22.75 6.18
N THR A 186 -47.15 -22.82 7.50
CA THR A 186 -48.27 -22.97 8.45
C THR A 186 -48.32 -21.88 9.52
N GLN A 187 -47.17 -21.39 10.00
CA GLN A 187 -47.05 -20.30 10.97
C GLN A 187 -45.77 -19.48 10.75
N ASP A 188 -45.74 -18.27 11.32
CA ASP A 188 -44.53 -17.47 11.42
C ASP A 188 -43.70 -17.94 12.64
N ARG A 189 -42.39 -18.15 12.46
CA ARG A 189 -41.44 -18.51 13.52
C ARG A 189 -40.30 -17.51 13.58
N LEU A 190 -39.80 -17.24 14.78
CA LEU A 190 -38.55 -16.54 14.97
C LEU A 190 -37.39 -17.52 14.77
N VAL A 191 -36.45 -17.18 13.91
CA VAL A 191 -35.24 -17.96 13.67
C VAL A 191 -34.05 -17.16 14.16
N PHE A 192 -33.41 -17.68 15.20
CA PHE A 192 -32.16 -17.20 15.76
C PHE A 192 -31.00 -17.93 15.11
N ASN A 193 -30.03 -17.19 14.57
CA ASN A 193 -28.80 -17.73 14.03
C ASN A 193 -27.63 -17.13 14.80
N SER A 194 -26.68 -17.97 15.22
CA SER A 194 -25.40 -17.47 15.72
C SER A 194 -24.67 -16.71 14.61
N THR A 195 -24.04 -15.60 14.95
CA THR A 195 -23.22 -14.84 13.98
C THR A 195 -21.87 -15.50 13.75
N ASP A 196 -21.41 -16.28 14.72
CA ASP A 196 -20.12 -16.94 14.71
C ASP A 196 -20.30 -18.45 14.48
N THR A 197 -19.21 -19.12 14.12
CA THR A 197 -19.16 -20.57 13.94
C THR A 197 -18.43 -21.23 15.11
N GLY A 198 -18.39 -22.57 15.11
CA GLY A 198 -17.71 -23.34 16.14
C GLY A 198 -18.66 -23.88 17.21
N ALA A 199 -18.26 -24.95 17.89
CA ALA A 199 -19.06 -25.63 18.90
C ALA A 199 -19.49 -24.68 20.05
N ASP A 200 -18.57 -23.82 20.48
CA ASP A 200 -18.77 -22.79 21.51
C ASP A 200 -19.77 -21.69 21.12
N SER A 201 -20.07 -21.55 19.83
CA SER A 201 -21.05 -20.59 19.32
C SER A 201 -22.48 -21.15 19.33
N GLY A 202 -22.68 -22.34 19.91
CA GLY A 202 -23.98 -22.84 20.32
C GLY A 202 -24.59 -21.94 21.38
N PHE A 203 -25.92 -21.97 21.52
CA PHE A 203 -26.59 -21.17 22.53
C PHE A 203 -27.88 -21.80 23.04
N VAL A 204 -28.20 -21.48 24.28
CA VAL A 204 -29.50 -21.73 24.90
C VAL A 204 -30.18 -20.40 25.19
N VAL A 205 -31.51 -20.41 25.17
CA VAL A 205 -32.36 -19.23 25.37
C VAL A 205 -33.18 -19.45 26.64
N ASP A 206 -32.84 -18.74 27.70
CA ASP A 206 -33.67 -18.67 28.89
C ASP A 206 -34.64 -17.51 28.77
N VAL A 207 -35.90 -17.75 29.11
CA VAL A 207 -36.94 -16.72 29.14
C VAL A 207 -37.39 -16.54 30.58
N ASP A 208 -37.32 -15.31 31.09
CA ASP A 208 -37.95 -14.91 32.34
C ASP A 208 -39.13 -14.00 31.99
N ALA A 209 -40.31 -14.60 31.77
CA ALA A 209 -41.51 -13.89 31.39
C ALA A 209 -42.21 -13.25 32.61
N ASP A 210 -42.70 -12.01 32.46
CA ASP A 210 -43.45 -11.30 33.51
C ASP A 210 -44.72 -12.07 33.93
N ASP A 211 -45.34 -12.78 32.97
CA ASP A 211 -46.50 -13.65 33.16
C ASP A 211 -46.09 -15.12 32.98
N ALA A 212 -45.92 -15.83 34.10
CA ALA A 212 -45.53 -17.25 34.10
C ALA A 212 -46.52 -18.12 33.29
N GLY A 213 -46.01 -18.82 32.27
CA GLY A 213 -46.81 -19.63 31.33
C GLY A 213 -47.46 -18.84 30.20
N GLY A 214 -47.05 -17.58 29.98
CA GLY A 214 -47.43 -16.75 28.84
C GLY A 214 -46.84 -17.22 27.50
N GLN A 215 -47.17 -16.53 26.42
CA GLN A 215 -46.73 -16.90 25.06
C GLN A 215 -45.23 -16.62 24.84
N LEU A 216 -44.63 -15.67 25.56
CA LEU A 216 -43.18 -15.40 25.51
C LEU A 216 -42.33 -16.59 25.96
N GLU A 217 -42.81 -17.38 26.93
CA GLU A 217 -42.13 -18.58 27.44
C GLU A 217 -41.92 -19.66 26.35
N ALA A 218 -42.73 -19.63 25.28
CA ALA A 218 -42.57 -20.53 24.14
C ALA A 218 -41.33 -20.20 23.27
N LEU A 219 -40.61 -19.12 23.56
CA LEU A 219 -39.32 -18.79 22.95
C LEU A 219 -38.13 -19.42 23.69
N ALA A 220 -38.36 -20.03 24.85
CA ALA A 220 -37.31 -20.69 25.62
C ALA A 220 -36.77 -21.91 24.89
N PHE A 221 -35.46 -22.12 25.03
CA PHE A 221 -34.71 -23.27 24.57
C PHE A 221 -33.57 -23.53 25.54
N ASN A 222 -33.84 -24.32 26.57
CA ASN A 222 -32.86 -24.69 27.60
C ASN A 222 -33.12 -26.12 28.11
N GLU A 223 -32.37 -26.55 29.12
CA GLU A 223 -32.47 -27.90 29.71
C GLU A 223 -33.87 -28.21 30.27
N ASP A 224 -34.60 -27.18 30.71
CA ASP A 224 -35.90 -27.30 31.36
C ASP A 224 -37.09 -27.13 30.40
N ASN A 225 -36.91 -26.41 29.29
CA ASN A 225 -37.96 -26.04 28.36
C ASN A 225 -37.45 -25.91 26.91
N ALA A 226 -37.85 -26.84 26.05
CA ALA A 226 -37.56 -26.82 24.62
C ALA A 226 -38.77 -27.19 23.74
N ALA A 227 -39.98 -27.23 24.32
CA ALA A 227 -41.15 -27.85 23.69
C ALA A 227 -41.66 -27.14 22.42
N SER A 228 -41.28 -25.87 22.22
CA SER A 228 -41.68 -25.05 21.06
C SER A 228 -40.49 -24.65 20.16
N ALA A 229 -39.32 -25.22 20.41
CA ALA A 229 -38.09 -24.94 19.70
C ALA A 229 -37.74 -26.06 18.70
N LEU A 230 -37.19 -25.68 17.55
CA LEU A 230 -36.70 -26.57 16.51
C LEU A 230 -35.24 -26.22 16.21
N LEU A 231 -34.33 -27.08 16.66
CA LEU A 231 -32.92 -26.96 16.33
C LEU A 231 -32.70 -27.37 14.86
N ASN A 232 -32.61 -26.37 13.98
CA ASN A 232 -32.41 -26.59 12.55
C ASN A 232 -30.99 -27.04 12.22
N ARG A 233 -30.01 -26.54 12.99
CA ARG A 233 -28.59 -26.84 12.83
C ARG A 233 -27.87 -26.61 14.15
N SER A 234 -27.08 -27.59 14.60
CA SER A 234 -26.17 -27.45 15.74
C SER A 234 -24.95 -26.60 15.37
N ALA A 235 -24.37 -25.92 16.36
CA ALA A 235 -23.04 -25.37 16.19
C ALA A 235 -22.00 -26.51 16.23
N GLN A 236 -20.91 -26.35 15.50
CA GLN A 236 -19.83 -27.34 15.42
C GLN A 236 -18.57 -26.69 14.89
N ASP A 237 -17.42 -27.24 15.27
CA ASP A 237 -16.10 -26.82 14.77
C ASP A 237 -15.82 -27.37 13.37
N ALA A 238 -14.85 -26.77 12.70
CA ALA A 238 -14.21 -27.35 11.54
C ALA A 238 -13.29 -28.49 12.00
N GLU A 239 -13.36 -29.64 11.33
CA GLU A 239 -12.45 -30.76 11.51
C GLU A 239 -11.64 -30.92 10.23
N LEU A 240 -10.33 -30.77 10.35
CA LEU A 240 -9.41 -30.85 9.23
C LEU A 240 -8.11 -31.55 9.65
N SER A 241 -7.30 -31.92 8.67
CA SER A 241 -5.92 -32.33 8.91
C SER A 241 -4.95 -31.55 8.05
N VAL A 242 -3.81 -31.21 8.66
CA VAL A 242 -2.72 -30.44 8.06
C VAL A 242 -1.49 -31.34 8.07
N ASP A 243 -1.01 -31.75 6.91
CA ASP A 243 0.04 -32.77 6.74
C ASP A 243 -0.20 -34.06 7.55
N GLY A 244 -1.48 -34.43 7.70
CA GLY A 244 -1.93 -35.59 8.47
C GLY A 244 -2.05 -35.38 9.98
N LEU A 245 -1.78 -34.18 10.50
CA LEU A 245 -2.10 -33.79 11.87
C LEU A 245 -3.56 -33.32 11.95
N ALA A 246 -4.39 -34.04 12.67
CA ALA A 246 -5.78 -33.63 12.90
C ALA A 246 -5.85 -32.40 13.82
N ILE A 247 -6.56 -31.37 13.38
CA ILE A 247 -6.79 -30.13 14.13
C ILE A 247 -8.28 -29.75 14.07
N THR A 248 -8.73 -28.99 15.06
CA THR A 248 -10.07 -28.41 15.12
C THR A 248 -9.98 -26.89 15.17
N ARG A 249 -10.97 -26.21 14.57
CA ARG A 249 -11.03 -24.74 14.50
C ARG A 249 -12.47 -24.26 14.66
N SER A 250 -12.67 -23.20 15.42
CA SER A 250 -13.99 -22.57 15.62
C SER A 250 -14.44 -21.76 14.39
N SER A 251 -13.52 -21.34 13.53
CA SER A 251 -13.78 -20.59 12.29
C SER A 251 -13.45 -21.41 11.04
N ASN A 252 -14.06 -21.01 9.91
CA ASN A 252 -13.65 -21.47 8.58
C ASN A 252 -12.57 -20.56 7.96
N GLU A 253 -12.15 -19.50 8.64
CA GLU A 253 -11.02 -18.66 8.27
C GLU A 253 -9.82 -19.07 9.13
N LEU A 254 -8.70 -19.39 8.48
CA LEU A 254 -7.48 -19.91 9.08
C LEU A 254 -6.29 -19.05 8.65
N ASP A 255 -5.66 -18.42 9.62
CA ASP A 255 -4.58 -17.45 9.44
C ASP A 255 -3.28 -17.90 10.13
N ASP A 256 -3.28 -19.11 10.70
CA ASP A 256 -2.20 -19.67 11.51
C ASP A 256 -1.50 -20.90 10.88
N ILE A 257 -1.91 -21.31 9.68
CA ILE A 257 -1.38 -22.53 9.03
C ILE A 257 -0.10 -22.25 8.22
N LEU A 258 -0.12 -21.19 7.41
CA LEU A 258 1.05 -20.70 6.68
C LEU A 258 1.24 -19.20 7.01
N PRO A 259 2.47 -18.77 7.37
CA PRO A 259 2.76 -17.37 7.68
C PRO A 259 2.33 -16.42 6.54
N GLY A 260 1.67 -15.32 6.90
CA GLY A 260 1.22 -14.29 5.95
C GLY A 260 0.09 -14.74 5.01
N THR A 261 -0.60 -15.86 5.28
CA THR A 261 -1.73 -16.33 4.46
C THR A 261 -3.05 -16.31 5.22
N SER A 262 -4.15 -16.18 4.48
CA SER A 262 -5.50 -16.43 4.96
C SER A 262 -6.13 -17.55 4.13
N ILE A 263 -6.39 -18.68 4.75
CA ILE A 263 -7.05 -19.85 4.15
C ILE A 263 -8.51 -19.85 4.57
N THR A 264 -9.43 -19.91 3.60
CA THR A 264 -10.87 -19.99 3.85
C THR A 264 -11.41 -21.35 3.41
N LEU A 265 -12.17 -22.00 4.29
CA LEU A 265 -12.79 -23.30 4.05
C LEU A 265 -14.20 -23.11 3.49
N ASP A 266 -14.37 -23.35 2.19
CA ASP A 266 -15.65 -23.22 1.47
C ASP A 266 -16.44 -24.53 1.41
N GLY A 267 -15.75 -25.68 1.58
CA GLY A 267 -16.32 -27.01 1.45
C GLY A 267 -15.49 -28.12 2.10
N THR A 268 -16.03 -29.33 2.09
CA THR A 268 -15.26 -30.55 2.43
C THR A 268 -14.49 -31.04 1.20
N THR A 269 -13.31 -31.61 1.42
CA THR A 269 -12.46 -32.15 0.34
C THR A 269 -12.71 -33.64 0.11
N ASP A 270 -12.55 -34.10 -1.13
CA ASP A 270 -12.62 -35.54 -1.50
C ASP A 270 -11.24 -36.24 -1.36
N GLY A 271 -10.44 -35.81 -0.39
CA GLY A 271 -9.04 -36.20 -0.13
C GLY A 271 -8.12 -34.99 0.10
N PRO A 272 -6.83 -35.20 0.42
CA PRO A 272 -5.89 -34.11 0.69
C PRO A 272 -5.76 -33.15 -0.49
N ALA A 273 -6.03 -31.87 -0.26
CA ALA A 273 -5.78 -30.78 -1.19
C ALA A 273 -4.45 -30.12 -0.84
N THR A 274 -3.60 -29.85 -1.84
CA THR A 274 -2.38 -29.07 -1.63
C THR A 274 -2.73 -27.60 -1.69
N VAL A 275 -2.43 -26.88 -0.62
CA VAL A 275 -2.37 -25.42 -0.59
C VAL A 275 -0.93 -25.01 -0.77
N SER A 276 -0.66 -24.11 -1.71
CA SER A 276 0.69 -23.65 -2.01
C SER A 276 0.73 -22.13 -2.15
N VAL A 277 1.74 -21.53 -1.53
CA VAL A 277 2.16 -20.17 -1.73
C VAL A 277 3.43 -20.21 -2.58
N SER A 278 3.41 -19.51 -3.70
CA SER A 278 4.57 -19.42 -4.61
C SER A 278 4.71 -18.00 -5.13
N GLU A 279 5.93 -17.64 -5.49
CA GLU A 279 6.19 -16.37 -6.17
C GLU A 279 5.51 -16.40 -7.55
N ASP A 280 4.65 -15.41 -7.84
CA ASP A 280 4.01 -15.26 -9.15
C ASP A 280 4.84 -14.33 -10.02
N SER A 281 5.60 -14.92 -10.94
CA SER A 281 6.42 -14.19 -11.89
C SER A 281 5.68 -13.84 -13.20
N SER A 282 4.37 -14.10 -13.30
CA SER A 282 3.63 -13.83 -14.54
C SER A 282 3.54 -12.32 -14.81
N GLY A 283 3.26 -11.52 -13.77
CA GLY A 283 3.31 -10.06 -13.83
C GLY A 283 4.71 -9.53 -14.16
N ALA A 284 5.75 -10.21 -13.69
CA ALA A 284 7.14 -9.84 -13.95
C ALA A 284 7.49 -9.96 -15.44
N ALA A 285 7.08 -11.04 -16.10
CA ALA A 285 7.34 -11.24 -17.53
C ALA A 285 6.68 -10.14 -18.39
N GLU A 286 5.40 -9.83 -18.13
CA GLU A 286 4.68 -8.76 -18.82
C GLU A 286 5.31 -7.38 -18.55
N GLY A 287 5.69 -7.12 -17.30
CA GLY A 287 6.39 -5.89 -16.90
C GLY A 287 7.72 -5.71 -17.63
N VAL A 288 8.53 -6.77 -17.72
CA VAL A 288 9.80 -6.77 -18.45
C VAL A 288 9.60 -6.52 -19.95
N GLN A 289 8.58 -7.14 -20.56
CA GLN A 289 8.24 -6.90 -21.96
C GLN A 289 7.86 -5.43 -22.19
N ALA A 290 6.96 -4.88 -21.37
CA ALA A 290 6.55 -3.48 -21.44
C ALA A 290 7.74 -2.52 -21.27
N PHE A 291 8.67 -2.84 -20.38
CA PHE A 291 9.91 -2.07 -20.22
C PHE A 291 10.77 -2.07 -21.49
N VAL A 292 10.99 -3.24 -22.10
CA VAL A 292 11.78 -3.37 -23.34
C VAL A 292 11.12 -2.58 -24.48
N GLU A 293 9.80 -2.68 -24.61
CA GLU A 293 9.03 -1.92 -25.59
C GLU A 293 9.14 -0.41 -25.37
N GLY A 294 8.91 0.05 -24.14
CA GLY A 294 9.01 1.47 -23.76
C GLY A 294 10.41 2.04 -24.00
N PHE A 295 11.47 1.28 -23.70
CA PHE A 295 12.84 1.69 -24.00
C PHE A 295 13.09 1.80 -25.52
N ASN A 296 12.59 0.84 -26.29
CA ASN A 296 12.75 0.80 -27.73
C ASN A 296 12.00 1.93 -28.42
N GLU A 297 10.81 2.29 -27.94
CA GLU A 297 10.05 3.44 -28.41
C GLU A 297 10.77 4.76 -28.09
N LEU A 298 11.28 4.92 -26.86
CA LEU A 298 12.13 6.07 -26.50
C LEU A 298 13.34 6.19 -27.42
N GLN A 299 14.07 5.09 -27.64
CA GLN A 299 15.25 5.08 -28.50
C GLN A 299 14.91 5.39 -29.95
N THR A 300 13.77 4.93 -30.45
CA THR A 300 13.28 5.25 -31.80
C THR A 300 13.03 6.74 -31.92
N GLN A 301 12.29 7.35 -30.98
CA GLN A 301 12.02 8.80 -30.99
C GLN A 301 13.31 9.62 -30.88
N ILE A 302 14.25 9.25 -29.99
CA ILE A 302 15.54 9.94 -29.89
C ILE A 302 16.32 9.81 -31.20
N ASN A 303 16.34 8.62 -31.83
CA ASN A 303 17.03 8.41 -33.09
C ASN A 303 16.43 9.24 -34.22
N GLU A 304 15.11 9.31 -34.34
CA GLU A 304 14.42 10.15 -35.33
C GLU A 304 14.77 11.64 -35.15
N LEU A 305 14.82 12.12 -33.90
CA LEU A 305 15.12 13.52 -33.61
C LEU A 305 16.60 13.87 -33.78
N THR A 306 17.51 12.89 -33.68
CA THR A 306 18.95 13.14 -33.65
C THR A 306 19.72 12.65 -34.88
N ARG A 307 19.14 11.80 -35.72
CA ARG A 307 19.84 11.20 -36.87
C ARG A 307 19.84 12.12 -38.09
N PHE A 308 20.86 11.93 -38.94
CA PHE A 308 20.91 12.47 -40.29
C PHE A 308 20.48 11.38 -41.28
N ASP A 309 19.53 11.69 -42.14
CA ASP A 309 19.12 10.81 -43.23
C ASP A 309 19.92 11.15 -44.50
N PRO A 310 20.81 10.24 -44.95
CA PRO A 310 21.62 10.48 -46.14
C PRO A 310 20.86 10.35 -47.46
N GLU A 311 19.64 9.78 -47.47
CA GLU A 311 18.81 9.64 -48.67
C GLU A 311 17.94 10.88 -48.90
N THR A 312 17.39 11.46 -47.84
CA THR A 312 16.59 12.69 -47.93
C THR A 312 17.44 13.96 -47.75
N GLU A 313 18.70 13.82 -47.31
CA GLU A 313 19.60 14.92 -46.92
C GLU A 313 19.04 15.78 -45.77
N GLU A 314 18.08 15.26 -45.00
CA GLU A 314 17.44 15.94 -43.88
C GLU A 314 18.07 15.53 -42.54
N SER A 315 18.25 16.52 -41.65
CA SER A 315 18.71 16.29 -40.28
C SER A 315 17.52 16.35 -39.33
N GLY A 316 17.44 15.43 -38.38
CA GLY A 316 16.56 15.56 -37.24
C GLY A 316 16.82 16.90 -36.50
N PRO A 317 15.78 17.52 -35.90
CA PRO A 317 15.87 18.85 -35.33
C PRO A 317 16.86 18.97 -34.16
N LEU A 318 17.20 17.85 -33.51
CA LEU A 318 18.14 17.77 -32.40
C LEU A 318 19.44 17.05 -32.80
N ASN A 319 19.78 17.03 -34.09
CA ASN A 319 20.99 16.41 -34.58
C ASN A 319 22.24 16.96 -33.88
N GLY A 320 23.04 16.06 -33.31
CA GLY A 320 24.28 16.39 -32.60
C GLY A 320 24.09 16.93 -31.19
N ASP A 321 22.85 16.99 -30.67
CA ASP A 321 22.59 17.45 -29.31
C ASP A 321 23.40 16.64 -28.27
N PRO A 322 24.20 17.29 -27.41
CA PRO A 322 25.03 16.60 -26.42
C PRO A 322 24.24 16.05 -25.24
N LEU A 323 23.07 16.62 -24.91
CA LEU A 323 22.24 16.19 -23.79
C LEU A 323 21.62 14.83 -24.09
N LEU A 324 21.05 14.65 -25.29
CA LEU A 324 20.46 13.36 -25.70
C LEU A 324 21.50 12.25 -25.82
N ARG A 325 22.70 12.56 -26.32
CA ARG A 325 23.82 11.61 -26.31
C ARG A 325 24.28 11.25 -24.90
N GLY A 326 24.25 12.21 -23.98
CA GLY A 326 24.55 11.99 -22.55
C GLY A 326 23.51 11.08 -21.90
N LEU A 327 22.22 11.37 -22.11
CA LEU A 327 21.08 10.59 -21.64
C LEU A 327 21.17 9.13 -22.09
N THR A 328 21.26 8.89 -23.40
CA THR A 328 21.35 7.53 -23.95
C THR A 328 22.57 6.76 -23.45
N SER A 329 23.69 7.45 -23.18
CA SER A 329 24.88 6.82 -22.60
C SER A 329 24.69 6.48 -21.12
N GLN A 330 24.04 7.35 -20.34
CA GLN A 330 23.74 7.10 -18.93
C GLN A 330 22.77 5.93 -18.80
N LEU A 331 21.65 5.94 -19.54
CA LEU A 331 20.69 4.83 -19.54
C LEU A 331 21.37 3.51 -19.92
N ARG A 332 22.17 3.50 -20.98
CA ARG A 332 22.90 2.28 -21.39
C ARG A 332 23.85 1.79 -20.29
N ASN A 333 24.53 2.69 -19.58
CA ASN A 333 25.44 2.30 -18.51
C ASN A 333 24.67 1.63 -17.35
N GLU A 334 23.52 2.16 -16.94
CA GLU A 334 22.71 1.55 -15.88
C GLU A 334 22.19 0.15 -16.30
N LEU A 335 21.79 -0.01 -17.57
CA LEU A 335 21.28 -1.28 -18.11
C LEU A 335 22.33 -2.36 -18.37
N THR A 336 23.61 -1.99 -18.41
CA THR A 336 24.71 -2.92 -18.74
C THR A 336 25.65 -3.21 -17.57
N GLN A 337 25.47 -2.52 -16.44
CA GLN A 337 26.26 -2.76 -15.24
C GLN A 337 25.74 -4.03 -14.53
N PRO A 338 26.60 -5.01 -14.26
CA PRO A 338 26.24 -6.11 -13.38
C PRO A 338 26.13 -5.61 -11.94
N LEU A 339 25.23 -6.23 -11.17
CA LEU A 339 25.13 -6.03 -9.73
C LEU A 339 26.21 -6.89 -9.04
N ASP A 340 27.11 -6.22 -8.32
CA ASP A 340 28.20 -6.88 -7.58
C ASP A 340 27.65 -7.61 -6.34
N GLU A 341 26.52 -7.16 -5.81
CA GLU A 341 25.87 -7.70 -4.62
C GLU A 341 25.32 -9.12 -4.85
N LEU A 342 24.97 -9.43 -6.10
CA LEU A 342 24.52 -10.75 -6.56
C LEU A 342 25.70 -11.70 -6.87
N GLU A 343 26.91 -11.41 -6.40
CA GLU A 343 28.06 -12.29 -6.59
C GLU A 343 27.78 -13.71 -6.07
N GLY A 344 28.00 -14.72 -6.92
CA GLY A 344 27.73 -16.13 -6.61
C GLY A 344 26.38 -16.64 -7.13
N ARG A 345 25.48 -15.75 -7.57
CA ARG A 345 24.19 -16.08 -8.19
C ARG A 345 24.33 -16.32 -9.70
N ALA A 346 23.35 -17.02 -10.28
CA ALA A 346 23.28 -17.25 -11.73
C ALA A 346 22.91 -15.96 -12.49
N VAL A 347 22.07 -15.14 -11.88
CA VAL A 347 21.58 -13.87 -12.44
C VAL A 347 22.28 -12.70 -11.76
N ARG A 348 22.98 -11.86 -12.54
CA ARG A 348 23.70 -10.67 -12.03
C ARG A 348 23.48 -9.42 -12.87
N SER A 349 22.93 -9.55 -14.07
CA SER A 349 22.72 -8.46 -15.01
C SER A 349 21.50 -8.72 -15.89
N LEU A 350 21.01 -7.67 -16.55
CA LEU A 350 19.90 -7.77 -17.51
C LEU A 350 20.24 -8.73 -18.68
N ALA A 351 21.52 -8.89 -19.03
CA ALA A 351 21.93 -9.82 -20.07
C ALA A 351 21.75 -11.29 -19.66
N ASP A 352 21.86 -11.60 -18.37
CA ASP A 352 21.69 -12.96 -17.85
C ASP A 352 20.23 -13.41 -17.90
N VAL A 353 19.28 -12.47 -17.81
CA VAL A 353 17.83 -12.70 -17.95
C VAL A 353 17.32 -12.56 -19.40
N GLY A 354 18.23 -12.51 -20.37
CA GLY A 354 17.87 -12.50 -21.80
C GLY A 354 17.60 -11.12 -22.41
N ILE A 355 17.89 -10.02 -21.71
CA ILE A 355 17.75 -8.66 -22.26
C ILE A 355 19.09 -8.19 -22.83
N LEU A 356 19.17 -8.11 -24.16
CA LEU A 356 20.41 -7.81 -24.88
C LEU A 356 20.32 -6.45 -25.58
N THR A 357 21.42 -5.68 -25.53
CA THR A 357 21.51 -4.43 -26.30
C THR A 357 21.98 -4.69 -27.73
N THR A 358 21.23 -4.20 -28.71
CA THR A 358 21.57 -4.31 -30.13
C THR A 358 22.64 -3.27 -30.52
N ARG A 359 23.18 -3.40 -31.74
CA ARG A 359 24.13 -2.44 -32.31
C ARG A 359 23.52 -1.06 -32.57
N GLU A 360 22.20 -0.99 -32.68
CA GLU A 360 21.43 0.24 -32.88
C GLU A 360 21.09 0.93 -31.55
N GLY A 361 21.41 0.28 -30.43
CA GLY A 361 21.18 0.79 -29.08
C GLY A 361 19.76 0.55 -28.57
N THR A 362 18.97 -0.28 -29.25
CA THR A 362 17.69 -0.85 -28.78
C THR A 362 17.95 -2.09 -27.92
N LEU A 363 16.91 -2.58 -27.23
CA LEU A 363 16.90 -3.83 -26.48
C LEU A 363 16.18 -4.93 -27.25
N GLU A 364 16.66 -6.16 -27.10
CA GLU A 364 16.07 -7.40 -27.60
C GLU A 364 15.81 -8.32 -26.38
N LEU A 365 14.61 -8.91 -26.30
CA LEU A 365 14.22 -9.81 -25.22
C LEU A 365 14.18 -11.26 -25.73
N ASP A 366 14.92 -12.14 -25.05
CA ASP A 366 14.85 -13.59 -25.19
C ASP A 366 13.86 -14.14 -24.14
N GLU A 367 12.58 -14.26 -24.51
CA GLU A 367 11.49 -14.67 -23.61
C GLU A 367 11.76 -16.01 -22.91
N ALA A 368 12.32 -16.98 -23.63
CA ALA A 368 12.63 -18.29 -23.05
C ALA A 368 13.69 -18.20 -21.94
N ARG A 369 14.70 -17.34 -22.10
CA ARG A 369 15.71 -17.12 -21.06
C ARG A 369 15.15 -16.36 -19.86
N LEU A 370 14.22 -15.43 -20.10
CA LEU A 370 13.54 -14.73 -19.01
C LEU A 370 12.71 -15.72 -18.19
N GLU A 371 11.91 -16.57 -18.85
CA GLU A 371 11.11 -17.61 -18.20
C GLU A 371 11.99 -18.60 -17.41
N ASP A 372 13.12 -19.03 -17.97
CA ASP A 372 14.08 -19.90 -17.28
C ASP A 372 14.67 -19.21 -16.03
N ALA A 373 15.06 -17.93 -16.16
CA ALA A 373 15.65 -17.17 -15.04
C ALA A 373 14.64 -16.90 -13.92
N LEU A 374 13.38 -16.59 -14.25
CA LEU A 374 12.29 -16.41 -13.30
C LEU A 374 11.94 -17.70 -12.55
N GLN A 375 12.12 -18.87 -13.19
CA GLN A 375 11.93 -20.16 -12.52
C GLN A 375 13.11 -20.57 -11.64
N GLU A 376 14.35 -20.23 -12.02
CA GLU A 376 15.55 -20.65 -11.29
C GLU A 376 15.86 -19.76 -10.07
N ASP A 377 15.77 -18.43 -10.20
CA ASP A 377 16.07 -17.48 -9.11
C ASP A 377 15.26 -16.18 -9.26
N PRO A 378 13.93 -16.21 -9.00
CA PRO A 378 13.04 -15.06 -9.15
C PRO A 378 13.47 -13.86 -8.32
N ARG A 379 14.01 -14.06 -7.11
CA ARG A 379 14.53 -13.00 -6.24
C ARG A 379 15.73 -12.28 -6.85
N ALA A 380 16.64 -13.00 -7.51
CA ALA A 380 17.76 -12.37 -8.20
C ALA A 380 17.30 -11.61 -9.45
N VAL A 381 16.23 -12.06 -10.13
CA VAL A 381 15.61 -11.30 -11.21
C VAL A 381 14.94 -10.04 -10.64
N GLU A 382 14.09 -10.16 -9.61
CA GLU A 382 13.45 -9.04 -8.90
C GLU A 382 14.48 -7.96 -8.53
N ALA A 383 15.62 -8.36 -7.98
CA ALA A 383 16.69 -7.44 -7.59
C ALA A 383 17.23 -6.58 -8.73
N LEU A 384 17.12 -7.01 -9.99
CA LEU A 384 17.50 -6.21 -11.17
C LEU A 384 16.44 -5.16 -11.53
N PHE A 385 15.16 -5.42 -11.24
CA PHE A 385 14.03 -4.59 -11.67
C PHE A 385 13.47 -3.73 -10.55
N SER A 386 13.67 -4.08 -9.28
CA SER A 386 13.18 -3.36 -8.11
C SER A 386 13.92 -2.03 -7.87
N GLN A 387 13.29 -1.15 -7.07
CA GLN A 387 13.95 0.07 -6.59
C GLN A 387 15.05 -0.24 -5.55
N SER A 388 14.79 -1.23 -4.71
CA SER A 388 15.71 -1.75 -3.72
C SER A 388 15.28 -3.16 -3.33
N THR A 389 16.22 -4.09 -3.26
CA THR A 389 15.98 -5.44 -2.76
C THR A 389 17.08 -5.79 -1.76
N GLY A 390 16.71 -6.43 -0.66
CA GLY A 390 17.64 -7.09 0.26
C GLY A 390 17.45 -8.59 0.17
N LEU A 391 18.45 -9.30 -0.36
CA LEU A 391 18.46 -10.75 -0.31
C LEU A 391 19.17 -11.20 0.96
N VAL A 392 18.46 -11.95 1.79
CA VAL A 392 19.02 -12.53 3.01
C VAL A 392 19.67 -13.86 2.67
N GLU A 393 20.94 -14.00 3.06
CA GLU A 393 21.71 -15.24 3.01
C GLU A 393 22.02 -15.66 4.46
N GLY A 394 21.08 -16.33 5.10
CA GLY A 394 21.15 -16.71 6.50
C GLY A 394 19.77 -17.01 7.07
N ASP A 395 19.72 -17.23 8.38
CA ASP A 395 18.49 -17.49 9.12
C ASP A 395 18.40 -16.52 10.30
N GLY A 396 17.18 -16.24 10.79
CA GLY A 396 17.01 -15.45 12.02
C GLY A 396 16.88 -13.94 11.82
N PHE A 397 16.83 -13.45 10.58
CA PHE A 397 16.55 -12.04 10.29
C PHE A 397 15.92 -11.81 8.92
N SER A 398 15.24 -10.68 8.74
CA SER A 398 14.69 -10.20 7.48
C SER A 398 14.95 -8.70 7.29
N LEU A 399 14.95 -8.22 6.05
CA LEU A 399 15.01 -6.78 5.77
C LEU A 399 13.62 -6.17 5.99
N ARG A 400 13.48 -5.31 7.00
CA ARG A 400 12.25 -4.53 7.23
C ARG A 400 12.14 -3.36 6.27
N SER A 401 13.19 -2.57 6.17
CA SER A 401 13.20 -1.40 5.29
C SER A 401 14.62 -0.94 4.95
N ALA A 402 14.72 -0.24 3.83
CA ALA A 402 15.93 0.44 3.41
C ALA A 402 15.58 1.87 2.97
N SER A 403 16.29 2.85 3.50
CA SER A 403 16.13 4.24 3.10
C SER A 403 17.10 4.64 1.99
N GLY A 404 16.90 5.82 1.39
CA GLY A 404 17.73 6.33 0.30
C GLY A 404 19.21 6.59 0.65
N SER A 405 19.60 6.54 1.93
CA SER A 405 21.00 6.63 2.36
C SER A 405 21.75 5.30 2.31
N ALA A 406 21.06 4.17 2.28
CA ALA A 406 21.69 2.86 2.28
C ALA A 406 22.43 2.63 0.96
N GLU A 407 23.72 2.35 1.03
CA GLU A 407 24.54 2.08 -0.16
C GLU A 407 24.40 0.60 -0.56
N PRO A 408 24.30 0.27 -1.86
CA PRO A 408 24.35 -1.11 -2.33
C PRO A 408 25.61 -1.82 -1.85
N GLY A 409 25.47 -3.05 -1.38
CA GLY A 409 26.58 -3.83 -0.83
C GLY A 409 26.13 -5.12 -0.15
N ARG A 410 27.12 -5.89 0.32
CA ARG A 410 26.91 -7.09 1.13
C ARG A 410 27.28 -6.78 2.57
N PHE A 411 26.37 -7.06 3.50
CA PHE A 411 26.45 -6.67 4.90
C PHE A 411 26.28 -7.88 5.79
N ASP A 412 27.33 -8.28 6.50
CA ASP A 412 27.24 -9.35 7.50
C ASP A 412 26.46 -8.85 8.72
N VAL A 413 25.51 -9.63 9.19
CA VAL A 413 24.63 -9.32 10.31
C VAL A 413 25.00 -10.21 11.49
N GLU A 414 25.33 -9.57 12.61
CA GLU A 414 25.68 -10.25 13.86
C GLU A 414 24.86 -9.68 15.01
N VAL A 415 24.21 -10.54 15.78
CA VAL A 415 23.52 -10.18 17.02
C VAL A 415 24.42 -10.49 18.21
N THR A 416 24.81 -9.45 18.94
CA THR A 416 25.68 -9.54 20.12
C THR A 416 24.89 -9.71 21.41
N GLU A 417 23.61 -9.32 21.44
CA GLU A 417 22.69 -9.52 22.56
C GLU A 417 21.27 -9.70 22.01
N ALA A 418 20.58 -10.79 22.40
CA ALA A 418 19.21 -11.05 21.95
C ALA A 418 18.21 -10.17 22.72
N ALA A 419 17.11 -9.79 22.06
CA ALA A 419 16.05 -9.06 22.73
C ALA A 419 15.35 -9.94 23.79
N THR A 420 14.97 -9.35 24.91
CA THR A 420 14.21 -10.03 25.96
C THR A 420 12.90 -9.32 26.26
N ARG A 421 11.94 -10.07 26.83
CA ARG A 421 10.62 -9.58 27.22
C ARG A 421 10.65 -9.09 28.66
N GLY A 422 9.91 -8.04 28.96
CA GLY A 422 9.68 -7.60 30.34
C GLY A 422 8.99 -8.68 31.15
N SER A 423 9.43 -8.90 32.38
CA SER A 423 8.89 -9.96 33.25
C SER A 423 8.71 -9.50 34.69
N LEU A 424 7.66 -10.02 35.32
CA LEU A 424 7.45 -9.97 36.76
C LEU A 424 7.54 -11.40 37.31
N GLU A 425 8.57 -11.67 38.10
CA GLU A 425 8.88 -12.99 38.66
C GLU A 425 8.75 -13.00 40.20
N ASN A 426 8.88 -14.20 40.79
CA ASN A 426 8.77 -14.47 42.23
C ASN A 426 7.38 -14.20 42.83
N LEU A 427 6.32 -14.33 42.03
CA LEU A 427 4.95 -14.21 42.51
C LEU A 427 4.52 -15.52 43.19
N THR A 428 4.11 -15.47 44.46
CA THR A 428 3.58 -16.67 45.11
C THR A 428 2.11 -16.87 44.80
N THR A 429 1.56 -18.05 45.03
CA THR A 429 0.11 -18.29 44.80
C THR A 429 -0.67 -18.56 46.07
N GLY A 430 -0.01 -18.69 47.24
CA GLY A 430 -0.69 -19.01 48.50
C GLY A 430 -1.31 -20.42 48.54
N GLU A 431 -2.21 -20.66 49.49
CA GLU A 431 -2.98 -21.92 49.55
C GLU A 431 -4.24 -21.82 48.68
N PHE A 432 -4.67 -22.96 48.12
CA PHE A 432 -5.90 -23.12 47.35
C PHE A 432 -6.93 -23.94 48.14
N PRO A 433 -8.25 -23.74 47.93
CA PRO A 433 -8.88 -22.85 46.93
C PRO A 433 -8.83 -21.36 47.31
N PHE A 434 -8.98 -20.50 46.32
CA PHE A 434 -9.09 -19.05 46.45
C PHE A 434 -10.37 -18.58 45.78
N ASP A 435 -11.17 -17.84 46.53
CA ASP A 435 -12.42 -17.29 46.04
C ASP A 435 -12.29 -15.76 45.95
N PRO A 436 -12.22 -15.19 44.73
CA PRO A 436 -12.18 -13.76 44.51
C PRO A 436 -13.41 -13.03 45.09
N ASP A 437 -14.58 -13.67 45.19
CA ASP A 437 -15.80 -13.03 45.72
C ASP A 437 -15.71 -12.72 47.22
N ASP A 438 -14.87 -13.47 47.94
CA ASP A 438 -14.63 -13.34 49.38
C ASP A 438 -13.32 -12.59 49.70
N ALA A 439 -12.63 -12.03 48.69
CA ALA A 439 -11.34 -11.36 48.81
C ALA A 439 -11.29 -10.00 48.08
N ASP A 440 -10.42 -9.09 48.51
CA ASP A 440 -10.10 -7.89 47.72
C ASP A 440 -9.13 -8.24 46.58
N SER A 441 -9.70 -8.70 45.46
CA SER A 441 -9.01 -9.08 44.23
C SER A 441 -8.87 -7.96 43.20
N SER A 442 -9.15 -6.71 43.58
CA SER A 442 -9.04 -5.57 42.66
C SER A 442 -7.58 -5.22 42.36
N PHE A 443 -7.25 -4.82 41.13
CA PHE A 443 -5.88 -4.41 40.76
C PHE A 443 -5.83 -3.56 39.50
N ARG A 444 -4.69 -2.87 39.30
CA ARG A 444 -4.30 -2.30 38.02
C ARG A 444 -2.96 -2.89 37.59
N VAL A 445 -2.76 -2.96 36.28
CA VAL A 445 -1.47 -3.33 35.69
C VAL A 445 -1.01 -2.21 34.78
N ILE A 446 0.30 -2.00 34.75
CA ILE A 446 0.98 -1.23 33.73
C ILE A 446 1.68 -2.25 32.84
N VAL A 447 1.26 -2.33 31.57
CA VAL A 447 1.87 -3.18 30.54
C VAL A 447 2.51 -2.24 29.53
N ASP A 448 3.84 -2.32 29.38
CA ASP A 448 4.63 -1.53 28.44
C ASP A 448 4.35 -0.01 28.50
N GLY A 449 4.12 0.50 29.72
CA GLY A 449 3.81 1.90 29.99
C GLY A 449 2.31 2.26 29.94
N GLU A 450 1.45 1.41 29.39
CA GLU A 450 0.00 1.61 29.38
C GLU A 450 -0.66 1.10 30.65
N ARG A 451 -1.46 1.96 31.29
CA ARG A 451 -2.11 1.68 32.58
C ARG A 451 -3.54 1.23 32.37
N THR A 452 -3.89 0.07 32.91
CA THR A 452 -5.27 -0.45 32.86
C THR A 452 -6.25 0.36 33.72
N GLU A 453 -7.53 0.23 33.40
CA GLU A 453 -8.64 0.45 34.32
C GLU A 453 -8.50 -0.41 35.60
N LEU A 454 -9.33 -0.14 36.62
CA LEU A 454 -9.35 -0.99 37.81
C LEU A 454 -10.01 -2.31 37.41
N LEU A 455 -9.23 -3.37 37.40
CA LEU A 455 -9.64 -4.73 37.09
C LEU A 455 -9.99 -5.46 38.39
N ASP A 456 -10.78 -6.51 38.27
CA ASP A 456 -11.09 -7.42 39.35
C ASP A 456 -11.11 -8.84 38.77
N LEU A 457 -10.67 -9.82 39.56
CA LEU A 457 -10.78 -11.22 39.14
C LEU A 457 -12.25 -11.63 39.16
N PRO A 458 -12.76 -12.31 38.13
CA PRO A 458 -14.14 -12.80 38.14
C PRO A 458 -14.35 -13.82 39.27
N GLY A 459 -15.56 -13.83 39.82
CA GLY A 459 -15.94 -14.69 40.94
C GLY A 459 -15.92 -16.18 40.63
N GLY A 460 -15.77 -17.01 41.67
CA GLY A 460 -15.68 -18.47 41.59
C GLY A 460 -14.43 -19.07 42.24
N GLU A 461 -14.54 -20.30 42.76
CA GLU A 461 -13.41 -20.98 43.43
C GLU A 461 -12.30 -21.33 42.43
N ILE A 462 -11.15 -20.64 42.55
CA ILE A 462 -9.89 -20.95 41.86
C ILE A 462 -9.16 -22.01 42.68
N ASN A 463 -8.85 -23.16 42.10
CA ASN A 463 -8.35 -24.36 42.80
C ASN A 463 -6.86 -24.64 42.59
N SER A 464 -6.20 -23.94 41.66
CA SER A 464 -4.80 -24.17 41.33
C SER A 464 -4.06 -22.91 40.87
N ALA A 465 -2.72 -22.98 40.88
CA ALA A 465 -1.86 -21.92 40.37
C ALA A 465 -2.06 -21.69 38.87
N ASP A 466 -2.27 -22.77 38.11
CA ASP A 466 -2.57 -22.71 36.68
C ASP A 466 -3.91 -22.01 36.40
N GLU A 467 -4.95 -22.29 37.21
CA GLU A 467 -6.24 -21.59 37.10
C GLU A 467 -6.09 -20.10 37.43
N LEU A 468 -5.33 -19.76 38.47
CA LEU A 468 -5.05 -18.35 38.81
C LEU A 468 -4.26 -17.64 37.72
N ALA A 469 -3.27 -18.32 37.12
CA ALA A 469 -2.48 -17.79 36.01
C ALA A 469 -3.36 -17.51 34.79
N ALA A 470 -4.20 -18.48 34.40
CA ALA A 470 -5.13 -18.32 33.31
C ALA A 470 -6.09 -17.15 33.57
N GLU A 471 -6.59 -17.01 34.79
CA GLU A 471 -7.55 -15.96 35.12
C GLU A 471 -6.92 -14.56 35.14
N LEU A 472 -5.69 -14.44 35.67
CA LEU A 472 -4.92 -13.21 35.57
C LEU A 472 -4.62 -12.85 34.11
N ALA A 473 -4.21 -13.82 33.29
CA ALA A 473 -3.96 -13.59 31.86
C ALA A 473 -5.22 -13.11 31.13
N ARG A 474 -6.37 -13.77 31.36
CA ARG A 474 -7.66 -13.38 30.77
C ARG A 474 -8.07 -11.98 31.20
N THR A 475 -8.02 -11.70 32.49
CA THR A 475 -8.45 -10.41 33.04
C THR A 475 -7.57 -9.26 32.52
N ILE A 476 -6.25 -9.46 32.46
CA ILE A 476 -5.32 -8.44 31.94
C ILE A 476 -5.48 -8.26 30.43
N ASN A 477 -5.50 -9.35 29.66
CA ASN A 477 -5.63 -9.28 28.20
C ASN A 477 -7.03 -8.83 27.73
N GLY A 478 -8.06 -8.98 28.58
CA GLY A 478 -9.41 -8.49 28.33
C GLY A 478 -9.60 -6.99 28.61
N ALA A 479 -8.66 -6.34 29.31
CA ALA A 479 -8.73 -4.92 29.64
C ALA A 479 -8.79 -4.04 28.38
N GLU A 480 -9.59 -2.97 28.42
CA GLU A 480 -9.77 -2.07 27.28
C GLU A 480 -8.45 -1.39 26.90
N ALA A 481 -7.66 -0.97 27.90
CA ALA A 481 -6.35 -0.35 27.67
C ALA A 481 -5.36 -1.29 26.97
N VAL A 482 -5.36 -2.58 27.30
CA VAL A 482 -4.44 -3.58 26.72
C VAL A 482 -4.86 -3.91 25.28
N ARG A 483 -6.15 -4.16 25.05
CA ARG A 483 -6.67 -4.47 23.70
C ARG A 483 -6.56 -3.29 22.75
N SER A 484 -6.89 -2.08 23.20
CA SER A 484 -6.78 -0.88 22.35
C SER A 484 -5.34 -0.48 22.05
N GLY A 485 -4.40 -0.82 22.94
CA GLY A 485 -2.96 -0.64 22.72
C GLY A 485 -2.31 -1.75 21.88
N GLY A 486 -3.03 -2.81 21.51
CA GLY A 486 -2.44 -3.98 20.83
C GLY A 486 -1.41 -4.73 21.68
N LEU A 487 -1.51 -4.59 23.01
CA LEU A 487 -0.60 -5.19 23.98
C LEU A 487 -1.12 -6.55 24.43
N GLY A 488 -0.28 -7.30 25.15
CA GLY A 488 -0.71 -8.52 25.78
C GLY A 488 0.31 -9.03 26.79
N VAL A 489 -0.13 -9.90 27.68
CA VAL A 489 0.70 -10.57 28.66
C VAL A 489 0.49 -12.08 28.62
N GLU A 490 1.54 -12.79 28.98
CA GLU A 490 1.56 -14.22 29.22
C GLU A 490 1.76 -14.43 30.72
N VAL A 491 0.85 -15.18 31.36
CA VAL A 491 0.97 -15.57 32.77
C VAL A 491 1.18 -17.07 32.83
N GLU A 492 2.29 -17.49 33.43
CA GLU A 492 2.69 -18.89 33.52
C GLU A 492 2.84 -19.29 35.00
N ALA A 493 2.30 -20.45 35.36
CA ALA A 493 2.62 -21.10 36.63
C ALA A 493 3.87 -21.99 36.48
N LEU A 494 4.88 -21.75 37.32
CA LEU A 494 6.13 -22.50 37.31
C LEU A 494 5.99 -23.83 38.08
N GLU A 495 6.93 -24.76 37.86
CA GLU A 495 6.92 -26.09 38.51
C GLU A 495 6.94 -26.03 40.05
N ASP A 496 7.39 -24.92 40.63
CA ASP A 496 7.41 -24.68 42.08
C ASP A 496 6.12 -24.05 42.63
N GLY A 497 5.13 -23.81 41.76
CA GLY A 497 3.83 -23.20 42.08
C GLY A 497 3.84 -21.67 42.16
N SER A 498 4.97 -21.01 41.84
CA SER A 498 5.03 -19.56 41.67
C SER A 498 4.51 -19.13 40.31
N LEU A 499 4.11 -17.86 40.16
CA LEU A 499 3.71 -17.28 38.87
C LEU A 499 4.83 -16.42 38.29
N ARG A 500 4.88 -16.39 36.97
CA ARG A 500 5.66 -15.46 36.16
C ARG A 500 4.74 -14.79 35.16
N ILE A 501 4.82 -13.47 35.07
CA ILE A 501 4.08 -12.68 34.08
C ILE A 501 5.09 -12.08 33.11
N ARG A 502 4.89 -12.24 31.81
CA ARG A 502 5.74 -11.68 30.75
C ARG A 502 4.91 -10.85 29.78
N SER A 503 5.43 -9.71 29.33
CA SER A 503 4.77 -8.91 28.30
C SER A 503 4.99 -9.57 26.94
N ASN A 504 4.03 -9.52 26.02
CA ASN A 504 4.15 -10.05 24.66
C ASN A 504 5.11 -9.25 23.77
N SER A 505 5.48 -8.03 24.17
CA SER A 505 6.50 -7.23 23.49
C SER A 505 7.91 -7.64 23.90
N PHE A 506 8.89 -7.23 23.07
CA PHE A 506 10.33 -7.37 23.33
C PHE A 506 10.95 -5.97 23.41
N GLY A 507 12.03 -5.83 24.17
CA GLY A 507 12.81 -4.59 24.24
C GLY A 507 12.80 -3.90 25.59
N GLU A 508 13.50 -2.77 25.69
CA GLU A 508 13.59 -1.97 26.92
C GLU A 508 12.25 -1.36 27.35
N GLU A 509 11.35 -1.11 26.40
CA GLU A 509 9.98 -0.63 26.69
C GLU A 509 9.08 -1.73 27.27
N SER A 510 9.45 -3.00 27.05
CA SER A 510 8.73 -4.15 27.56
C SER A 510 8.81 -4.21 29.08
N THR A 511 7.71 -3.89 29.76
CA THR A 511 7.67 -3.75 31.22
C THR A 511 6.33 -4.19 31.80
N ILE A 512 6.35 -4.76 33.00
CA ILE A 512 5.14 -5.12 33.74
C ILE A 512 5.26 -4.66 35.19
N ALA A 513 4.22 -3.97 35.64
CA ALA A 513 4.09 -3.58 37.04
C ALA A 513 2.63 -3.64 37.50
N PHE A 514 2.41 -3.99 38.76
CA PHE A 514 1.10 -3.88 39.41
C PHE A 514 0.98 -2.56 40.16
N GLU A 515 -0.20 -1.96 40.16
CA GLU A 515 -0.55 -0.76 40.90
C GLU A 515 -1.96 -0.89 41.50
N ASP A 516 -2.24 -0.13 42.57
CA ASP A 516 -3.57 -0.10 43.22
C ASP A 516 -4.16 -1.50 43.48
N VAL A 517 -3.35 -2.43 44.01
CA VAL A 517 -3.76 -3.82 44.27
C VAL A 517 -4.44 -3.94 45.62
N GLY A 518 -5.57 -4.63 45.63
CA GLY A 518 -6.34 -5.04 46.79
C GLY A 518 -5.51 -5.85 47.79
N ALA A 519 -5.85 -5.75 49.07
CA ALA A 519 -4.99 -6.26 50.15
C ALA A 519 -4.79 -7.78 50.06
N ASP A 520 -5.86 -8.53 49.75
CA ASP A 520 -5.83 -9.99 49.72
C ASP A 520 -5.05 -10.51 48.50
N LEU A 521 -5.24 -9.91 47.32
CA LEU A 521 -4.46 -10.28 46.12
C LEU A 521 -2.99 -9.88 46.25
N ARG A 522 -2.70 -8.73 46.87
CA ARG A 522 -1.32 -8.27 47.13
C ARG A 522 -0.56 -9.26 48.00
N ASP A 523 -1.17 -9.70 49.10
CA ASP A 523 -0.59 -10.67 50.02
C ASP A 523 -0.48 -12.07 49.39
N ARG A 524 -1.49 -12.48 48.60
CA ARG A 524 -1.48 -13.77 47.89
C ARG A 524 -0.33 -13.89 46.91
N LEU A 525 -0.16 -12.86 46.06
CA LEU A 525 0.87 -12.80 45.04
C LEU A 525 2.27 -12.46 45.60
N SER A 526 2.37 -12.12 46.90
CA SER A 526 3.58 -11.56 47.52
C SER A 526 4.21 -10.45 46.67
N LEU A 527 3.39 -9.49 46.19
CA LEU A 527 3.84 -8.46 45.27
C LEU A 527 4.99 -7.58 45.82
N ASP A 528 5.13 -7.52 47.14
CA ASP A 528 6.24 -6.80 47.79
C ASP A 528 7.60 -7.48 47.62
N ASP A 529 7.62 -8.79 47.36
CA ASP A 529 8.82 -9.59 47.08
C ASP A 529 8.99 -9.89 45.57
N ALA A 530 8.00 -9.52 44.74
CA ALA A 530 8.04 -9.70 43.30
C ALA A 530 9.20 -8.91 42.68
N THR A 531 9.86 -9.51 41.69
CA THR A 531 10.98 -8.90 40.99
C THR A 531 10.54 -8.52 39.58
N SER A 532 10.45 -7.23 39.32
CA SER A 532 10.21 -6.70 37.97
C SER A 532 11.53 -6.49 37.26
N THR A 533 11.69 -7.13 36.10
CA THR A 533 12.84 -6.99 35.20
C THR A 533 12.30 -6.46 33.88
N ALA A 534 12.78 -5.29 33.44
CA ALA A 534 12.48 -4.78 32.10
C ALA A 534 13.13 -5.68 31.04
N GLY A 535 12.53 -5.73 29.85
CA GLY A 535 13.18 -6.36 28.71
C GLY A 535 14.44 -5.61 28.28
N SER A 536 15.15 -6.17 27.31
CA SER A 536 16.33 -5.57 26.70
C SER A 536 16.15 -5.58 25.18
N ASP A 537 16.58 -4.51 24.52
CA ASP A 537 16.59 -4.45 23.07
C ASP A 537 17.65 -5.37 22.48
N VAL A 538 17.43 -5.81 21.24
CA VAL A 538 18.45 -6.50 20.45
C VAL A 538 19.68 -5.60 20.27
N GLN A 539 20.89 -6.12 20.45
CA GLN A 539 22.12 -5.40 20.10
C GLN A 539 22.88 -6.18 19.05
N GLY A 540 23.44 -5.48 18.06
CA GLY A 540 24.15 -6.14 16.98
C GLY A 540 24.89 -5.18 16.06
N THR A 541 25.46 -5.74 15.00
CA THR A 541 26.13 -5.01 13.94
C THR A 541 25.57 -5.37 12.57
N ILE A 542 25.56 -4.39 11.67
CA ILE A 542 25.21 -4.57 10.26
C ILE A 542 26.42 -4.11 9.44
N GLY A 543 27.03 -5.02 8.68
CA GLY A 543 28.25 -4.75 7.93
C GLY A 543 29.46 -4.39 8.82
N GLY A 544 29.49 -4.91 10.05
CA GLY A 544 30.52 -4.58 11.05
C GLY A 544 30.43 -3.19 11.66
N VAL A 545 29.33 -2.46 11.42
CA VAL A 545 29.00 -1.19 12.08
C VAL A 545 27.93 -1.45 13.14
N GLU A 546 28.09 -0.86 14.33
CA GLU A 546 27.13 -0.96 15.42
C GLU A 546 25.76 -0.41 15.00
N ALA A 547 24.73 -1.23 15.15
CA ALA A 547 23.34 -0.88 14.86
C ALA A 547 22.60 -0.61 16.17
N THR A 548 21.60 0.27 16.12
CA THR A 548 20.73 0.55 17.26
C THR A 548 19.57 -0.44 17.26
N GLY A 549 19.36 -1.08 18.41
CA GLY A 549 18.21 -1.94 18.66
C GLY A 549 16.98 -1.18 19.14
N GLU A 550 15.81 -1.67 18.75
CA GLU A 550 14.51 -1.31 19.33
C GLU A 550 13.63 -2.56 19.31
N GLY A 551 13.41 -3.20 20.47
CA GLY A 551 12.78 -4.52 20.54
C GLY A 551 13.55 -5.57 19.73
N LEU A 552 12.93 -6.11 18.68
CA LEU A 552 13.54 -7.06 17.73
C LEU A 552 14.16 -6.39 16.49
N GLN A 553 14.04 -5.07 16.37
CA GLN A 553 14.50 -4.33 15.20
C GLN A 553 15.95 -3.88 15.38
N LEU A 554 16.79 -4.10 14.37
CA LEU A 554 18.15 -3.55 14.28
C LEU A 554 18.24 -2.51 13.16
N THR A 555 18.61 -1.28 13.49
CA THR A 555 18.75 -0.18 12.51
C THR A 555 20.17 0.36 12.47
N ALA A 556 20.77 0.39 11.29
CA ALA A 556 22.08 1.01 11.08
C ALA A 556 21.93 2.50 10.76
N PHE A 557 22.65 3.37 11.49
CA PHE A 557 22.65 4.82 11.27
C PHE A 557 23.95 5.36 10.66
N ASP A 558 25.01 4.55 10.66
CA ASP A 558 26.34 4.95 10.22
C ASP A 558 26.92 3.99 9.18
N GLY A 559 27.87 4.49 8.39
CA GLY A 559 28.57 3.71 7.36
C GLY A 559 27.73 3.41 6.11
N PRO A 560 28.17 2.47 5.26
CA PRO A 560 27.47 2.14 4.02
C PRO A 560 26.11 1.47 4.25
N ALA A 561 25.92 0.85 5.43
CA ALA A 561 24.65 0.27 5.85
C ALA A 561 23.64 1.32 6.39
N ALA A 562 24.03 2.61 6.48
CA ALA A 562 23.19 3.64 7.09
C ALA A 562 21.82 3.75 6.39
N GLY A 563 20.76 3.51 7.16
CA GLY A 563 19.40 3.51 6.67
C GLY A 563 18.82 2.13 6.36
N LEU A 564 19.56 1.04 6.62
CA LEU A 564 19.03 -0.31 6.65
C LEU A 564 18.42 -0.61 8.03
N SER A 565 17.24 -1.23 8.02
CA SER A 565 16.54 -1.72 9.20
C SER A 565 16.16 -3.19 9.00
N LEU A 566 16.51 -4.03 9.96
CA LEU A 566 16.29 -5.47 9.94
C LEU A 566 15.38 -5.88 11.09
N ASP A 567 14.57 -6.89 10.85
CA ASP A 567 13.85 -7.62 11.90
C ASP A 567 14.62 -8.88 12.27
N THR A 568 14.74 -9.16 13.56
CA THR A 568 15.38 -10.37 14.07
C THR A 568 14.34 -11.31 14.66
N GLN A 569 14.58 -12.62 14.57
CA GLN A 569 13.75 -13.61 15.25
C GLN A 569 13.96 -13.55 16.78
N PRO A 570 12.94 -13.93 17.58
CA PRO A 570 13.13 -14.14 19.00
C PRO A 570 14.30 -15.10 19.27
N ASP A 571 15.14 -14.77 20.25
CA ASP A 571 16.35 -15.53 20.64
C ASP A 571 17.50 -15.58 19.61
N ALA A 572 17.43 -14.80 18.52
CA ALA A 572 18.53 -14.72 17.56
C ALA A 572 19.83 -14.23 18.24
N PHE A 573 20.93 -14.97 18.05
CA PHE A 573 22.22 -14.65 18.66
C PHE A 573 23.39 -15.17 17.82
N GLY A 574 24.45 -14.36 17.71
CA GLY A 574 25.66 -14.66 16.95
C GLY A 574 25.61 -14.17 15.51
N GLU A 575 26.44 -14.77 14.64
CA GLU A 575 26.47 -14.48 13.21
C GLU A 575 25.21 -15.08 12.54
N LEU A 576 24.28 -14.22 12.11
CA LEU A 576 23.02 -14.65 11.50
C LEU A 576 23.12 -14.89 9.99
N GLY A 577 24.03 -14.18 9.32
CA GLY A 577 24.27 -14.32 7.88
C GLY A 577 24.66 -13.02 7.20
N THR A 578 24.50 -12.97 5.88
CA THR A 578 24.81 -11.80 5.06
C THR A 578 23.56 -11.27 4.38
N LEU A 579 23.33 -9.96 4.45
CA LEU A 579 22.35 -9.25 3.64
C LEU A 579 23.03 -8.72 2.37
N ALA A 580 22.61 -9.19 1.20
CA ALA A 580 22.97 -8.59 -0.08
C ALA A 580 21.92 -7.54 -0.45
N PHE A 581 22.23 -6.27 -0.15
CA PHE A 581 21.35 -5.15 -0.46
C PHE A 581 21.75 -4.52 -1.79
N SER A 582 20.88 -4.59 -2.79
CA SER A 582 21.10 -4.02 -4.11
C SER A 582 20.05 -3.00 -4.48
N ARG A 583 20.42 -2.05 -5.35
CA ARG A 583 19.47 -1.23 -6.10
C ARG A 583 19.47 -1.70 -7.53
N GLY A 584 18.31 -2.08 -8.05
CA GLY A 584 18.19 -2.66 -9.38
C GLY A 584 18.66 -1.72 -10.49
N SER A 585 18.92 -2.30 -11.66
CA SER A 585 19.24 -1.55 -12.88
C SER A 585 18.14 -0.53 -13.20
N LEU A 586 16.86 -0.87 -12.94
CA LEU A 586 15.74 0.06 -13.13
C LEU A 586 15.72 1.20 -12.11
N ALA A 587 16.19 1.00 -10.88
CA ALA A 587 16.40 2.09 -9.93
C ALA A 587 17.48 3.07 -10.44
N GLY A 588 18.49 2.56 -11.14
CA GLY A 588 19.47 3.35 -11.87
C GLY A 588 18.83 4.19 -12.99
N VAL A 589 18.00 3.55 -13.81
CA VAL A 589 17.24 4.20 -14.88
C VAL A 589 16.34 5.30 -14.31
N ASP A 590 15.57 5.03 -13.27
CA ASP A 590 14.65 6.00 -12.66
C ASP A 590 15.39 7.24 -12.15
N ARG A 591 16.54 7.07 -11.48
CA ARG A 591 17.42 8.19 -11.08
C ARG A 591 17.91 9.01 -12.26
N VAL A 592 18.18 8.39 -13.41
CA VAL A 592 18.52 9.11 -14.64
C VAL A 592 17.29 9.88 -15.14
N LEU A 593 16.12 9.25 -15.21
CA LEU A 593 14.87 9.90 -15.65
C LEU A 593 14.52 11.10 -14.76
N ASP A 594 14.65 10.98 -13.44
CA ASP A 594 14.41 12.06 -12.49
C ASP A 594 15.34 13.25 -12.66
N ARG A 595 16.61 13.02 -12.95
CA ARG A 595 17.55 14.10 -13.26
C ARG A 595 17.14 14.87 -14.53
N PHE A 596 16.53 14.19 -15.50
CA PHE A 596 16.13 14.80 -16.77
C PHE A 596 14.75 15.46 -16.72
N LEU A 597 13.78 14.81 -16.08
CA LEU A 597 12.36 15.20 -16.06
C LEU A 597 11.87 15.81 -14.75
N GLY A 598 12.68 15.80 -13.68
CA GLY A 598 12.29 16.39 -12.39
C GLY A 598 11.93 17.88 -12.53
N ALA A 599 11.35 18.47 -11.48
CA ALA A 599 10.89 19.86 -11.51
C ALA A 599 11.98 20.88 -11.92
N ASP A 600 13.24 20.64 -11.52
CA ASP A 600 14.43 21.40 -11.93
C ASP A 600 15.33 20.60 -12.91
N GLY A 601 14.71 19.70 -13.68
CA GLY A 601 15.39 18.75 -14.56
C GLY A 601 16.07 19.40 -15.77
N VAL A 602 16.97 18.62 -16.40
CA VAL A 602 17.76 19.07 -17.56
C VAL A 602 16.85 19.49 -18.74
N ILE A 603 15.76 18.75 -18.97
CA ILE A 603 14.83 19.03 -20.08
C ILE A 603 14.09 20.35 -19.83
N GLY A 604 13.54 20.55 -18.63
CA GLY A 604 12.89 21.80 -18.23
C GLY A 604 13.81 23.01 -18.39
N SER A 605 15.05 22.91 -17.90
CA SER A 605 16.04 23.98 -18.03
C SER A 605 16.38 24.33 -19.50
N GLN A 606 16.46 23.32 -20.36
CA GLN A 606 16.70 23.52 -21.79
C GLN A 606 15.49 24.16 -22.48
N THR A 607 14.28 23.72 -22.16
CA THR A 607 13.00 24.30 -22.61
C THR A 607 12.91 25.78 -22.24
N ASP A 608 13.23 26.14 -20.99
CA ASP A 608 13.28 27.54 -20.54
C ASP A 608 14.32 28.35 -21.32
N SER A 609 15.50 27.78 -21.57
CA SER A 609 16.55 28.43 -22.36
C SER A 609 16.09 28.72 -23.79
N LEU A 610 15.36 27.81 -24.42
CA LEU A 610 14.78 27.97 -25.75
C LEU A 610 13.68 29.05 -25.77
N ASN A 611 12.77 29.03 -24.80
CA ASN A 611 11.73 30.07 -24.65
C ASN A 611 12.36 31.46 -24.47
N ASN A 612 13.36 31.58 -23.60
CA ASN A 612 14.12 32.83 -23.43
C ASN A 612 14.82 33.29 -24.72
N ARG A 613 15.23 32.37 -25.60
CA ARG A 613 15.79 32.71 -26.91
C ARG A 613 14.70 33.21 -27.87
N LEU A 614 13.52 32.58 -27.89
CA LEU A 614 12.37 33.03 -28.67
C LEU A 614 11.93 34.44 -28.26
N GLU A 615 11.86 34.73 -26.97
CA GLU A 615 11.57 36.07 -26.47
C GLU A 615 12.58 37.11 -26.97
N ARG A 616 13.88 36.77 -27.00
CA ARG A 616 14.92 37.65 -27.56
C ARG A 616 14.76 37.87 -29.07
N VAL A 617 14.27 36.87 -29.81
CA VAL A 617 13.94 37.01 -31.24
C VAL A 617 12.73 37.93 -31.41
N ALA A 618 11.68 37.77 -30.61
CA ALA A 618 10.50 38.64 -30.61
C ALA A 618 10.87 40.11 -30.31
N GLN A 619 11.67 40.36 -29.27
CA GLN A 619 12.24 41.69 -28.99
C GLN A 619 13.13 42.21 -30.13
N GLY A 620 13.76 41.31 -30.89
CA GLY A 620 14.54 41.64 -32.08
C GLY A 620 13.66 42.12 -33.23
N ARG A 621 12.45 41.55 -33.38
CA ARG A 621 11.45 41.97 -34.37
C ARG A 621 10.93 43.37 -34.05
N GLU A 622 10.55 43.62 -32.80
CA GLU A 622 10.09 44.96 -32.36
C GLU A 622 11.15 46.03 -32.66
N ARG A 623 12.42 45.76 -32.34
CA ARG A 623 13.53 46.67 -32.67
C ARG A 623 13.73 46.87 -34.18
N LEU A 624 13.44 45.85 -34.99
CA LEU A 624 13.48 45.96 -36.45
C LEU A 624 12.33 46.84 -36.95
N ASP A 625 11.12 46.65 -36.43
CA ASP A 625 9.94 47.43 -36.77
C ASP A 625 10.17 48.93 -36.46
N ASP A 626 10.59 49.26 -35.23
CA ASP A 626 10.95 50.62 -34.83
C ASP A 626 11.99 51.27 -35.76
N ARG A 627 12.98 50.47 -36.19
CA ARG A 627 14.03 50.94 -37.11
C ARG A 627 13.44 51.20 -38.50
N MET A 628 12.54 50.34 -38.98
CA MET A 628 11.93 50.48 -40.30
C MET A 628 11.00 51.69 -40.36
N GLU A 629 10.27 52.02 -39.28
CA GLU A 629 9.48 53.25 -39.19
C GLU A 629 10.36 54.51 -39.35
N GLN A 630 11.54 54.53 -38.72
CA GLN A 630 12.48 55.65 -38.84
C GLN A 630 13.07 55.76 -40.26
N VAL A 631 13.31 54.62 -40.91
CA VAL A 631 13.79 54.56 -42.31
C VAL A 631 12.70 55.05 -43.26
N GLU A 632 11.46 54.60 -43.08
CA GLU A 632 10.29 55.04 -43.84
C GLU A 632 10.08 56.56 -43.71
N ALA A 633 10.10 57.09 -42.49
CA ALA A 633 9.98 58.53 -42.23
C ALA A 633 11.09 59.33 -42.93
N ARG A 634 12.32 58.81 -42.96
CA ARG A 634 13.44 59.41 -43.67
C ARG A 634 13.22 59.40 -45.18
N TYR A 635 12.80 58.28 -45.76
CA TYR A 635 12.54 58.18 -47.19
C TYR A 635 11.35 59.07 -47.60
N ASN A 636 10.26 59.09 -46.83
CA ASN A 636 9.14 60.01 -47.03
C ASN A 636 9.59 61.48 -47.08
N GLN A 637 10.49 61.90 -46.18
CA GLN A 637 11.07 63.25 -46.22
C GLN A 637 12.01 63.51 -47.42
N GLN A 638 12.74 62.50 -47.88
CA GLN A 638 13.65 62.63 -49.02
C GLN A 638 12.88 62.68 -50.34
N PHE A 639 11.97 61.74 -50.57
CA PHE A 639 11.14 61.69 -51.76
C PHE A 639 10.10 62.81 -51.81
N GLY A 640 9.55 63.24 -50.67
CA GLY A 640 8.69 64.43 -50.61
C GLY A 640 9.41 65.72 -51.00
N ARG A 641 10.70 65.88 -50.63
CA ARG A 641 11.53 67.01 -51.09
C ARG A 641 11.83 66.93 -52.58
N LEU A 642 12.09 65.73 -53.09
CA LEU A 642 12.30 65.51 -54.53
C LEU A 642 11.03 65.82 -55.34
N ASP A 643 9.84 65.43 -54.86
CA ASP A 643 8.55 65.77 -55.48
C ASP A 643 8.34 67.28 -55.57
N GLY A 644 8.63 68.00 -54.48
CA GLY A 644 8.58 69.46 -54.46
C GLY A 644 9.53 70.10 -55.48
N LEU A 645 10.78 69.63 -55.55
CA LEU A 645 11.75 70.10 -56.55
C LEU A 645 11.32 69.79 -57.98
N VAL A 646 10.79 68.58 -58.24
CA VAL A 646 10.30 68.20 -59.57
C VAL A 646 9.10 69.04 -59.97
N SER A 647 8.18 69.32 -59.05
CA SER A 647 7.03 70.20 -59.32
C SER A 647 7.48 71.65 -59.59
N GLU A 648 8.46 72.17 -58.86
CA GLU A 648 9.03 73.51 -59.13
C GLU A 648 9.74 73.57 -60.49
N LEU A 649 10.47 72.50 -60.86
CA LEU A 649 11.08 72.37 -62.18
C LEU A 649 10.04 72.26 -63.29
N GLN A 650 8.95 71.53 -63.08
CA GLN A 650 7.83 71.44 -64.03
C GLN A 650 7.14 72.80 -64.22
N GLN A 651 6.85 73.52 -63.13
CA GLN A 651 6.29 74.88 -63.19
C GLN A 651 7.24 75.86 -63.89
N THR A 652 8.55 75.76 -63.62
CA THR A 652 9.57 76.57 -64.33
C THR A 652 9.59 76.22 -65.82
N GLY A 653 9.49 74.93 -66.16
CA GLY A 653 9.36 74.45 -67.53
C GLY A 653 8.12 75.00 -68.24
N GLU A 654 6.94 74.87 -67.63
CA GLU A 654 5.67 75.41 -68.15
C GLU A 654 5.71 76.93 -68.31
N PHE A 655 6.32 77.65 -67.36
CA PHE A 655 6.51 79.10 -67.45
C PHE A 655 7.43 79.48 -68.63
N LEU A 656 8.54 78.76 -68.81
CA LEU A 656 9.45 78.95 -69.95
C LEU A 656 8.76 78.62 -71.28
N GLU A 657 7.97 77.55 -71.33
CA GLU A 657 7.17 77.19 -72.50
C GLU A 657 6.13 78.26 -72.84
N GLN A 658 5.44 78.82 -71.84
CA GLN A 658 4.50 79.94 -72.04
C GLN A 658 5.21 81.22 -72.53
N GLN A 659 6.38 81.54 -71.99
CA GLN A 659 7.23 82.65 -72.46
C GLN A 659 7.67 82.44 -73.92
N LEU A 660 8.13 81.24 -74.27
CA LEU A 660 8.53 80.88 -75.63
C LEU A 660 7.34 80.88 -76.61
N ALA A 661 6.17 80.40 -76.20
CA ALA A 661 4.95 80.44 -76.99
C ALA A 661 4.45 81.88 -77.22
N GLY A 662 4.58 82.75 -76.22
CA GLY A 662 4.29 84.18 -76.33
C GLY A 662 5.25 84.94 -77.25
N LEU A 663 6.52 84.53 -77.30
CA LEU A 663 7.52 85.05 -78.25
C LEU A 663 7.25 84.61 -79.70
N ASN A 664 6.52 83.51 -79.92
CA ASN A 664 6.09 83.06 -81.25
C ASN A 664 4.77 83.71 -81.73
N GLN A 665 4.09 84.51 -80.90
CA GLN A 665 2.83 85.22 -81.25
C GLN A 665 3.00 86.74 -81.42
N GLN A 666 4.24 87.24 -81.39
CA GLN A 666 4.63 88.58 -81.89
C GLN A 666 5.41 88.42 -83.18
#